data_AF-H3NRT8-F1
#
_entry.id   AF-H3NRT8-F1
#
_cell.length_a   1.000
_cell.length_b   1.000
_cell.length_c   1.000
_cell.angle_alpha   90.00
_cell.angle_beta   90.00
_cell.angle_gamma   90.00
#
_symmetry.space_group_name_H-M   'P 1'
#
loop_
_entity.id
_entity.type
_entity.pdbx_description
1 polymer ?
#
loop_
_entity_poly.entity_id
_entity_poly.type
_entity_poly.pdbx_seq_one_letter_code
_entity_poly.pdbx_strand_id
1 'polypeptide(L)'
;MLWTQLDSDKDGVKNVDDAFPRDATEFLDTDKDGVGNNADIDDDDDGVADDYDDFPLIADEWVDSDNDGIGNNTDTDDDGDGVADSDDVFPLNGDEWVDTDLDGIGDNQDNDDDNDGIPDDLDAQRLIGKDVCNEYVAAAPANTFRYCWEENVDNYEGDEYASAVNQPIEVVIEDETVEIPDNSHAELLYADYGLVLDAASGWTEEQAYAIHSTLSRIPLYNSEILDGYVLSLVDEFLSDDIDFETGDDASKQVAIGRAAFDNAVPRIAQVEGRRGLYFSNRLHRALVRLVTKNGADADHVDRILRERFGVTTFVPDIEALTGESEDRFQSFQPEELVSIISVFEEMPTGYHRIEGLSYLVRRLNGTCNPYKPCFVPAIAWTGSGYIEFLEAGFEQDSINYIHRLIIHEKAHFMWANVFDDELKADWMDVGGWYECSEKESGWCSTKQTSFVSAYAHLKNPDEDFAETSADFILNPDIVRSRAPDKYEFVRDRVMQGTIYLARIREDLTFTVYNLFPDYVYPGKAKRIKVEVAGASNEDKRVTVEVEIHALDLLLQGIERAQARVASTEDTYFDLWLYSDVPGELSTRVIGTHDLSKYAKAGLWRPQQIRLDDQVGNSRFLGLNDFGWRMFVDNPEEDLIAPEYVPGSASLELGEAEINGQQIRALTASWQVVEEHPRGENGCYAALNDEFVTTYSLQEYGRSSEDGCSINFAMPDYMPSGLYSLNYTRNIDAALNESRQFFSSDLPDNGGFGGENTGEEAPAVEVESLNPDLTPPEIDLNQLSVSAVPVNEESPNGETVVEFTFRVRDDISGYSVGYFNLRDPQGLNYGYYHYQERRGNFYPLPEELDWQEYTATVILPAGSAPGLWGVSEFTVRDRAGNFKSYDFVEIVTFDVIE
;
A
#
# COMPACT_ATOMS: atom_id res chain seq x y z
N MET A 1 35.34 85.34 -19.03
CA MET A 1 36.38 84.77 -18.14
C MET A 1 36.56 83.30 -18.49
N LEU A 2 37.40 83.02 -19.47
CA LEU A 2 38.47 82.01 -19.60
C LEU A 2 38.43 80.57 -19.01
N TRP A 3 37.34 80.01 -18.46
CA TRP A 3 37.40 78.62 -17.94
C TRP A 3 36.69 77.54 -18.78
N THR A 4 35.83 77.88 -19.74
CA THR A 4 35.13 76.90 -20.61
C THR A 4 35.83 76.65 -21.96
N GLN A 5 37.07 77.09 -22.08
CA GLN A 5 37.95 76.81 -23.22
C GLN A 5 39.33 76.35 -22.73
N LEU A 6 39.40 75.83 -21.50
CA LEU A 6 40.64 75.27 -21.00
C LEU A 6 40.69 73.80 -21.41
N ASP A 7 41.70 73.51 -22.19
CA ASP A 7 42.10 72.22 -22.71
C ASP A 7 43.57 72.13 -22.28
N SER A 8 43.82 71.34 -21.23
CA SER A 8 45.02 71.39 -20.41
C SER A 8 46.19 70.64 -21.04
N ASP A 9 45.91 69.57 -21.76
CA ASP A 9 46.86 68.69 -22.44
C ASP A 9 46.87 68.89 -23.96
N LYS A 10 45.85 69.56 -24.51
CA LYS A 10 45.76 70.05 -25.89
C LYS A 10 45.52 68.98 -26.93
N ASP A 11 44.72 67.98 -26.60
CA ASP A 11 44.23 66.98 -27.56
C ASP A 11 43.07 67.50 -28.42
N GLY A 12 42.41 68.56 -27.97
CA GLY A 12 41.27 69.19 -28.64
C GLY A 12 39.92 68.99 -27.95
N VAL A 13 39.83 68.16 -26.91
CA VAL A 13 38.68 68.03 -26.02
C VAL A 13 38.87 68.97 -24.83
N LYS A 14 37.78 69.48 -24.26
CA LYS A 14 37.88 70.42 -23.13
C LYS A 14 37.88 69.61 -21.86
N ASN A 15 38.72 70.01 -20.89
CA ASN A 15 38.81 69.38 -19.56
C ASN A 15 37.49 69.12 -18.81
N VAL A 16 36.38 69.77 -19.20
CA VAL A 16 35.06 69.57 -18.57
C VAL A 16 34.26 68.43 -19.19
N ASP A 17 34.63 68.02 -20.40
CA ASP A 17 34.00 66.99 -21.22
C ASP A 17 35.02 65.88 -21.59
N ASP A 18 36.13 65.82 -20.86
CA ASP A 18 37.27 64.93 -21.07
C ASP A 18 37.49 64.11 -19.80
N ALA A 19 37.41 62.79 -19.91
CA ALA A 19 37.60 61.88 -18.78
C ALA A 19 39.04 61.88 -18.26
N PHE A 20 40.01 62.23 -19.12
CA PHE A 20 41.43 62.31 -18.81
C PHE A 20 42.05 63.68 -19.16
N PRO A 21 41.71 64.78 -18.44
CA PRO A 21 42.12 66.17 -18.75
C PRO A 21 43.61 66.51 -18.68
N ARG A 22 44.47 65.51 -18.58
CA ARG A 22 45.93 65.66 -18.54
C ARG A 22 46.65 64.63 -19.42
N ASP A 23 45.92 63.78 -20.13
CA ASP A 23 46.49 62.80 -21.04
C ASP A 23 45.94 62.99 -22.45
N ALA A 24 46.75 63.61 -23.31
CA ALA A 24 46.30 64.02 -24.63
C ALA A 24 46.01 62.86 -25.62
N THR A 25 46.12 61.60 -25.19
CA THR A 25 45.81 60.43 -26.01
C THR A 25 44.53 59.72 -25.61
N GLU A 26 43.90 60.09 -24.49
CA GLU A 26 42.65 59.48 -24.01
C GLU A 26 41.64 60.57 -23.65
N PHE A 27 40.37 60.32 -23.95
CA PHE A 27 39.33 61.32 -23.69
C PHE A 27 37.96 60.73 -23.28
N LEU A 28 37.71 59.44 -23.52
CA LEU A 28 36.50 58.72 -23.14
C LEU A 28 36.87 57.43 -22.38
N ASP A 29 36.03 57.03 -21.43
CA ASP A 29 36.18 55.86 -20.55
C ASP A 29 34.76 55.36 -20.24
N THR A 30 34.30 54.40 -21.04
CA THR A 30 32.88 54.02 -21.13
C THR A 30 32.48 53.17 -19.93
N ASP A 31 33.30 52.18 -19.56
CA ASP A 31 33.11 51.31 -18.40
C ASP A 31 33.63 51.92 -17.07
N LYS A 32 34.49 52.95 -17.15
CA LYS A 32 35.06 53.71 -16.02
C LYS A 32 36.02 52.90 -15.16
N ASP A 33 36.72 51.95 -15.75
CA ASP A 33 37.75 51.18 -15.04
C ASP A 33 39.04 52.01 -14.83
N GLY A 34 39.17 53.12 -15.56
CA GLY A 34 40.28 54.07 -15.50
C GLY A 34 41.31 53.91 -16.63
N VAL A 35 41.07 53.03 -17.59
CA VAL A 35 41.71 52.96 -18.91
C VAL A 35 40.82 53.69 -19.91
N GLY A 36 41.42 54.46 -20.82
CA GLY A 36 40.62 55.14 -21.85
C GLY A 36 40.31 54.19 -22.99
N ASN A 37 39.13 54.33 -23.59
CA ASN A 37 38.65 53.48 -24.69
C ASN A 37 39.67 53.29 -25.84
N ASN A 38 40.53 54.27 -26.14
CA ASN A 38 41.50 54.08 -27.24
C ASN A 38 42.62 53.07 -26.91
N ALA A 39 42.77 52.70 -25.64
CA ALA A 39 43.74 51.75 -25.15
C ALA A 39 43.11 50.48 -24.54
N ASP A 40 41.78 50.45 -24.39
CA ASP A 40 41.04 49.25 -24.02
C ASP A 40 40.77 48.35 -25.24
N ILE A 41 40.45 47.09 -25.01
CA ILE A 41 40.15 46.09 -26.06
C ILE A 41 38.73 45.54 -25.95
N ASP A 42 38.01 45.94 -24.91
CA ASP A 42 36.64 45.61 -24.56
C ASP A 42 36.10 46.84 -23.84
N ASP A 43 35.55 47.76 -24.63
CA ASP A 43 35.31 49.15 -24.21
C ASP A 43 34.15 49.29 -23.20
N ASP A 44 33.36 48.23 -22.97
CA ASP A 44 32.26 48.17 -22.01
C ASP A 44 32.31 47.02 -20.99
N ASP A 45 33.30 46.12 -21.11
CA ASP A 45 33.66 44.99 -20.22
C ASP A 45 32.57 43.91 -20.10
N ASP A 46 31.90 43.57 -21.21
CA ASP A 46 30.93 42.46 -21.26
C ASP A 46 31.54 41.09 -21.60
N GLY A 47 32.80 41.08 -22.03
CA GLY A 47 33.57 39.90 -22.35
C GLY A 47 33.66 39.58 -23.84
N VAL A 48 33.08 40.39 -24.73
CA VAL A 48 33.25 40.33 -26.19
C VAL A 48 34.12 41.50 -26.64
N ALA A 49 35.24 41.20 -27.31
CA ALA A 49 36.15 42.24 -27.75
C ALA A 49 35.54 43.07 -28.90
N ASP A 50 35.75 44.39 -28.90
CA ASP A 50 35.11 45.36 -29.80
C ASP A 50 35.12 44.99 -31.29
N ASP A 51 36.15 44.27 -31.76
CA ASP A 51 36.29 43.83 -33.16
C ASP A 51 35.26 42.75 -33.58
N TYR A 52 34.55 42.15 -32.62
CA TYR A 52 33.54 41.10 -32.80
C TYR A 52 32.22 41.42 -32.12
N ASP A 53 32.08 42.64 -31.62
CA ASP A 53 30.89 43.12 -30.96
C ASP A 53 30.18 44.13 -31.87
N ASP A 54 28.90 43.89 -32.17
CA ASP A 54 28.09 44.82 -32.95
C ASP A 54 27.70 46.08 -32.13
N PHE A 55 27.78 46.02 -30.79
CA PHE A 55 27.56 47.10 -29.83
C PHE A 55 28.69 47.23 -28.80
N PRO A 56 29.92 47.61 -29.21
CA PRO A 56 31.13 47.62 -28.36
C PRO A 56 31.16 48.69 -27.24
N LEU A 57 30.01 49.28 -26.90
CA LEU A 57 29.86 50.29 -25.85
C LEU A 57 28.61 50.04 -24.99
N ILE A 58 27.90 48.93 -25.20
CA ILE A 58 26.69 48.50 -24.51
C ILE A 58 26.84 47.05 -24.02
N ALA A 59 27.30 46.91 -22.78
CA ALA A 59 27.72 45.64 -22.19
C ALA A 59 26.68 44.50 -22.01
N ASP A 60 25.47 44.62 -22.57
CA ASP A 60 24.44 43.56 -22.49
C ASP A 60 24.08 43.03 -23.91
N GLU A 61 24.70 43.55 -24.98
CA GLU A 61 24.34 43.27 -26.38
C GLU A 61 25.57 43.05 -27.27
N TRP A 62 25.57 42.00 -28.09
CA TRP A 62 26.75 41.66 -28.92
C TRP A 62 26.44 41.20 -30.36
N VAL A 63 25.18 40.88 -30.68
CA VAL A 63 24.73 40.43 -32.03
C VAL A 63 23.46 41.18 -32.42
N ASP A 64 23.42 41.65 -33.67
CA ASP A 64 22.26 42.32 -34.30
C ASP A 64 21.91 41.64 -35.64
N SER A 65 20.98 40.69 -35.58
CA SER A 65 20.67 39.79 -36.71
C SER A 65 19.93 40.50 -37.84
N ASP A 66 19.06 41.47 -37.53
CA ASP A 66 18.30 42.24 -38.53
C ASP A 66 18.92 43.62 -38.86
N ASN A 67 19.96 44.01 -38.11
CA ASN A 67 20.70 45.26 -38.23
C ASN A 67 19.86 46.51 -37.96
N ASP A 68 18.86 46.44 -37.10
CA ASP A 68 18.02 47.59 -36.72
C ASP A 68 18.67 48.50 -35.66
N GLY A 69 19.75 48.01 -35.01
CA GLY A 69 20.50 48.69 -33.97
C GLY A 69 20.02 48.37 -32.54
N ILE A 70 19.19 47.35 -32.35
CA ILE A 70 18.86 46.70 -31.09
C ILE A 70 19.51 45.30 -31.14
N GLY A 71 20.21 44.92 -30.08
CA GLY A 71 20.81 43.59 -30.05
C GLY A 71 19.78 42.51 -29.73
N ASN A 72 19.99 41.32 -30.28
CA ASN A 72 19.08 40.17 -30.18
C ASN A 72 18.72 39.78 -28.74
N ASN A 73 19.53 40.12 -27.74
CA ASN A 73 19.18 39.75 -26.36
C ASN A 73 18.05 40.63 -25.79
N THR A 74 17.89 41.84 -26.32
CA THR A 74 16.80 42.77 -25.98
C THR A 74 15.75 42.85 -27.07
N ASP A 75 16.09 42.53 -28.31
CA ASP A 75 15.11 42.43 -29.37
C ASP A 75 14.15 41.26 -29.10
N THR A 76 12.93 41.41 -29.56
CA THR A 76 11.87 40.41 -29.43
C THR A 76 11.38 39.91 -30.79
N ASP A 77 12.05 40.35 -31.86
CA ASP A 77 11.77 40.12 -33.27
C ASP A 77 13.12 40.17 -34.01
N ASP A 78 13.94 39.15 -33.77
CA ASP A 78 15.37 39.10 -34.07
C ASP A 78 15.69 39.14 -35.58
N ASP A 79 14.71 38.92 -36.45
CA ASP A 79 14.85 39.04 -37.91
C ASP A 79 14.00 40.15 -38.55
N GLY A 80 13.24 40.87 -37.72
CA GLY A 80 12.53 42.10 -38.08
C GLY A 80 11.34 41.90 -39.02
N ASP A 81 10.73 40.71 -39.02
CA ASP A 81 9.62 40.38 -39.91
C ASP A 81 8.24 40.81 -39.38
N GLY A 82 8.19 41.18 -38.09
CA GLY A 82 7.01 41.67 -37.39
C GLY A 82 6.30 40.62 -36.55
N VAL A 83 6.80 39.38 -36.48
CA VAL A 83 6.38 38.32 -35.58
C VAL A 83 7.41 38.19 -34.47
N ALA A 84 6.95 38.06 -33.23
CA ALA A 84 7.87 37.99 -32.11
C ALA A 84 8.54 36.62 -32.03
N ASP A 85 9.81 36.54 -31.65
CA ASP A 85 10.61 35.30 -31.64
C ASP A 85 9.96 34.14 -30.86
N SER A 86 9.19 34.46 -29.82
CA SER A 86 8.49 33.45 -29.02
C SER A 86 7.30 32.79 -29.72
N ASP A 87 6.77 33.46 -30.74
CA ASP A 87 5.63 33.04 -31.56
C ASP A 87 6.04 32.73 -33.01
N ASP A 88 7.34 32.86 -33.33
CA ASP A 88 7.93 32.60 -34.64
C ASP A 88 8.66 31.23 -34.65
N VAL A 89 8.31 30.37 -35.60
CA VAL A 89 8.96 29.06 -35.76
C VAL A 89 10.36 29.17 -36.39
N PHE A 90 10.65 30.25 -37.10
CA PHE A 90 11.92 30.57 -37.73
C PHE A 90 12.42 31.98 -37.35
N PRO A 91 12.75 32.24 -36.06
CA PRO A 91 13.02 33.57 -35.50
C PRO A 91 14.31 34.27 -35.98
N LEU A 92 14.98 33.73 -37.01
CA LEU A 92 16.17 34.32 -37.64
C LEU A 92 16.03 34.38 -39.17
N ASN A 93 14.84 34.13 -39.69
CA ASN A 93 14.51 34.09 -41.11
C ASN A 93 13.21 34.84 -41.39
N GLY A 94 13.31 36.16 -41.53
CA GLY A 94 12.15 37.03 -41.67
C GLY A 94 11.33 36.96 -42.97
N ASP A 95 11.43 35.86 -43.71
CA ASP A 95 10.51 35.51 -44.81
C ASP A 95 9.51 34.41 -44.39
N GLU A 96 9.66 33.77 -43.23
CA GLU A 96 8.85 32.62 -42.78
C GLU A 96 8.58 32.67 -41.28
N TRP A 97 7.31 32.50 -40.86
CA TRP A 97 6.92 32.59 -39.45
C TRP A 97 6.01 31.45 -38.96
N VAL A 98 5.33 30.75 -39.88
CA VAL A 98 4.41 29.62 -39.61
C VAL A 98 4.76 28.46 -40.54
N ASP A 99 4.66 27.25 -40.00
CA ASP A 99 4.82 25.98 -40.71
C ASP A 99 3.65 25.08 -40.27
N THR A 100 2.60 25.04 -41.09
CA THR A 100 1.29 24.48 -40.75
C THR A 100 1.31 22.95 -40.74
N ASP A 101 2.13 22.30 -41.57
CA ASP A 101 2.27 20.84 -41.63
C ASP A 101 3.56 20.32 -40.95
N LEU A 102 4.40 21.25 -40.46
CA LEU A 102 5.65 21.01 -39.72
C LEU A 102 6.72 20.26 -40.53
N ASP A 103 6.75 20.42 -41.85
CA ASP A 103 7.72 19.75 -42.71
C ASP A 103 9.08 20.47 -42.79
N GLY A 104 9.19 21.65 -42.17
CA GLY A 104 10.39 22.48 -42.10
C GLY A 104 10.52 23.49 -43.25
N ILE A 105 9.51 23.62 -44.10
CA ILE A 105 9.35 24.69 -45.09
C ILE A 105 8.21 25.58 -44.59
N GLY A 106 8.47 26.87 -44.38
CA GLY A 106 7.41 27.78 -43.95
C GLY A 106 6.32 27.95 -45.01
N ASP A 107 5.09 28.20 -44.55
CA ASP A 107 3.87 28.29 -45.37
C ASP A 107 4.00 29.31 -46.52
N ASN A 108 4.84 30.34 -46.41
CA ASN A 108 4.95 31.32 -47.49
C ASN A 108 5.68 30.74 -48.71
N GLN A 109 6.50 29.71 -48.51
CA GLN A 109 7.26 29.01 -49.55
C GLN A 109 6.60 27.71 -49.98
N ASP A 110 5.77 27.09 -49.13
CA ASP A 110 4.99 25.92 -49.50
C ASP A 110 3.88 26.27 -50.53
N ASN A 111 3.44 25.29 -51.32
CA ASN A 111 2.34 25.44 -52.28
C ASN A 111 1.19 24.43 -52.02
N ASP A 112 1.25 23.77 -50.87
CA ASP A 112 0.30 22.80 -50.33
C ASP A 112 0.44 22.87 -48.79
N ASP A 113 0.04 24.01 -48.21
CA ASP A 113 0.29 24.44 -46.81
C ASP A 113 -0.23 23.44 -45.76
N ASP A 114 -1.18 22.57 -46.11
CA ASP A 114 -1.69 21.48 -45.27
C ASP A 114 -1.42 20.08 -45.85
N ASN A 115 -0.62 20.01 -46.92
CA ASN A 115 -0.15 18.84 -47.64
C ASN A 115 -1.25 17.83 -48.00
N ASP A 116 -2.49 18.30 -48.22
CA ASP A 116 -3.64 17.44 -48.52
C ASP A 116 -3.66 16.94 -49.98
N GLY A 117 -2.66 17.37 -50.78
CA GLY A 117 -2.43 16.98 -52.16
C GLY A 117 -3.24 17.81 -53.16
N ILE A 118 -3.93 18.85 -52.70
CA ILE A 118 -4.57 19.87 -53.51
C ILE A 118 -3.77 21.16 -53.35
N PRO A 119 -3.05 21.62 -54.39
CA PRO A 119 -2.28 22.86 -54.29
C PRO A 119 -3.16 24.02 -53.80
N ASP A 120 -2.61 24.92 -52.99
CA ASP A 120 -3.42 25.92 -52.26
C ASP A 120 -4.31 26.73 -53.22
N ASP A 121 -3.87 26.97 -54.46
CA ASP A 121 -4.63 27.76 -55.44
C ASP A 121 -5.94 27.09 -55.91
N LEU A 122 -6.07 25.79 -55.66
CA LEU A 122 -7.24 24.97 -55.90
C LEU A 122 -7.90 24.48 -54.62
N ASP A 123 -7.25 24.65 -53.47
CA ASP A 123 -7.78 24.27 -52.19
C ASP A 123 -8.47 25.42 -51.45
N ALA A 124 -9.65 25.10 -50.92
CA ALA A 124 -10.49 26.05 -50.20
C ALA A 124 -10.30 25.98 -48.68
N GLN A 125 -9.48 25.04 -48.20
CA GLN A 125 -9.24 24.73 -46.79
C GLN A 125 -7.76 24.75 -46.35
N ARG A 126 -6.87 25.36 -47.15
CA ARG A 126 -5.44 25.72 -47.04
C ARG A 126 -4.69 25.71 -45.70
N LEU A 127 -5.36 25.74 -44.55
CA LEU A 127 -4.74 25.81 -43.22
C LEU A 127 -5.39 24.81 -42.26
N ILE A 128 -6.16 23.86 -42.81
CA ILE A 128 -6.93 22.88 -42.05
C ILE A 128 -6.51 21.52 -42.60
N GLY A 129 -5.37 21.06 -42.09
CA GLY A 129 -5.06 19.64 -42.06
C GLY A 129 -6.32 18.90 -41.61
N LYS A 130 -6.84 18.06 -42.49
CA LYS A 130 -7.96 17.21 -42.17
C LYS A 130 -7.57 16.34 -40.99
N ASP A 131 -8.57 15.86 -40.28
CA ASP A 131 -8.55 14.51 -39.72
C ASP A 131 -8.20 13.57 -40.89
N VAL A 132 -6.89 13.48 -41.18
CA VAL A 132 -6.31 12.93 -42.41
C VAL A 132 -6.82 11.52 -42.51
N CYS A 133 -6.87 10.85 -41.36
CA CYS A 133 -7.28 9.49 -41.27
C CYS A 133 -8.75 9.29 -41.61
N ASN A 134 -9.68 10.06 -41.04
CA ASN A 134 -11.10 9.94 -41.38
C ASN A 134 -11.38 10.24 -42.85
N GLU A 135 -10.75 11.25 -43.44
CA GLU A 135 -11.02 11.65 -44.82
C GLU A 135 -10.26 10.83 -45.85
N TYR A 136 -9.04 10.37 -45.54
CA TYR A 136 -8.34 9.33 -46.30
C TYR A 136 -9.17 8.05 -46.36
N VAL A 137 -9.76 7.66 -45.23
CA VAL A 137 -10.63 6.49 -45.09
C VAL A 137 -11.96 6.68 -45.81
N ALA A 138 -12.63 7.83 -45.63
CA ALA A 138 -13.92 8.14 -46.26
C ALA A 138 -13.82 8.27 -47.79
N ALA A 139 -12.65 8.65 -48.32
CA ALA A 139 -12.39 8.71 -49.75
C ALA A 139 -12.11 7.34 -50.40
N ALA A 140 -12.08 6.24 -49.63
CA ALA A 140 -11.86 4.90 -50.15
C ALA A 140 -12.99 4.46 -51.12
N PRO A 141 -12.67 4.01 -52.35
CA PRO A 141 -13.62 3.29 -53.19
C PRO A 141 -14.30 2.12 -52.45
N ALA A 142 -15.56 1.80 -52.79
CA ALA A 142 -16.42 0.83 -52.07
C ALA A 142 -15.90 -0.63 -51.91
N ASN A 143 -14.70 -0.96 -52.40
CA ASN A 143 -14.04 -2.28 -52.29
C ASN A 143 -12.54 -2.16 -51.97
N THR A 144 -12.06 -1.02 -51.45
CA THR A 144 -10.66 -0.83 -51.09
C THR A 144 -10.56 -0.57 -49.60
N PHE A 145 -9.71 -1.34 -48.92
CA PHE A 145 -9.36 -1.09 -47.53
C PHE A 145 -8.35 0.05 -47.45
N ARG A 146 -8.63 1.04 -46.59
CA ARG A 146 -7.71 2.06 -46.13
C ARG A 146 -7.73 2.05 -44.61
N TYR A 147 -6.56 2.11 -44.02
CA TYR A 147 -6.30 2.27 -42.60
C TYR A 147 -5.45 3.50 -42.42
N CYS A 148 -5.74 4.28 -41.39
CA CYS A 148 -4.93 5.40 -40.97
C CYS A 148 -5.04 5.53 -39.46
N TRP A 149 -3.93 5.92 -38.85
CA TRP A 149 -3.80 6.18 -37.43
C TRP A 149 -3.13 7.53 -37.27
N GLU A 150 -3.64 8.34 -36.34
CA GLU A 150 -3.09 9.64 -35.98
C GLU A 150 -2.81 9.69 -34.49
N GLU A 151 -1.71 10.35 -34.10
CA GLU A 151 -1.39 10.54 -32.69
C GLU A 151 -2.43 11.48 -32.05
N ASN A 152 -2.89 11.11 -30.86
CA ASN A 152 -3.85 11.89 -30.10
C ASN A 152 -3.09 12.61 -28.99
N VAL A 153 -3.15 13.94 -28.96
CA VAL A 153 -2.40 14.74 -27.98
C VAL A 153 -2.87 14.57 -26.53
N ASP A 154 -4.05 13.98 -26.31
CA ASP A 154 -4.66 13.77 -24.99
C ASP A 154 -4.46 12.33 -24.46
N ASN A 155 -4.01 11.36 -25.27
CA ASN A 155 -3.79 9.97 -24.86
C ASN A 155 -2.55 9.32 -25.54
N TYR A 156 -2.04 8.20 -25.04
CA TYR A 156 -0.84 7.55 -25.62
C TYR A 156 -1.15 6.62 -26.81
N GLU A 157 -2.42 6.51 -27.19
CA GLU A 157 -2.97 5.48 -28.08
C GLU A 157 -3.11 5.95 -29.52
N GLY A 158 -3.33 7.25 -29.72
CA GLY A 158 -3.81 7.77 -31.01
C GLY A 158 -5.28 7.46 -31.29
N ASP A 159 -5.78 7.91 -32.44
CA ASP A 159 -7.08 7.58 -32.98
C ASP A 159 -6.92 6.80 -34.30
N GLU A 160 -7.65 5.69 -34.47
CA GLU A 160 -7.62 4.89 -35.69
C GLU A 160 -8.89 4.99 -36.56
N TYR A 161 -8.69 4.89 -37.87
CA TYR A 161 -9.75 4.97 -38.87
C TYR A 161 -9.56 3.87 -39.92
N ALA A 162 -10.63 3.12 -40.18
CA ALA A 162 -10.66 2.08 -41.21
C ALA A 162 -11.88 2.22 -42.12
N SER A 163 -11.69 2.00 -43.43
CA SER A 163 -12.79 2.06 -44.40
C SER A 163 -13.77 0.89 -44.20
N ALA A 164 -15.04 1.07 -44.56
CA ALA A 164 -16.16 0.12 -44.39
C ALA A 164 -16.02 -1.27 -45.07
N VAL A 165 -14.83 -1.63 -45.53
CA VAL A 165 -14.46 -2.92 -46.11
C VAL A 165 -13.82 -3.86 -45.06
N ASN A 166 -13.47 -3.37 -43.86
CA ASN A 166 -13.15 -4.28 -42.74
C ASN A 166 -14.48 -4.86 -42.24
N GLN A 167 -14.61 -6.18 -42.29
CA GLN A 167 -15.62 -6.85 -41.49
C GLN A 167 -14.90 -7.34 -40.23
N PRO A 168 -15.54 -7.24 -39.06
CA PRO A 168 -15.07 -7.89 -37.84
C PRO A 168 -14.51 -9.27 -38.14
N ILE A 169 -13.32 -9.57 -37.62
CA ILE A 169 -12.75 -10.91 -37.77
C ILE A 169 -13.70 -11.88 -37.04
N GLU A 170 -14.29 -12.80 -37.80
CA GLU A 170 -15.10 -13.88 -37.24
C GLU A 170 -14.19 -15.04 -36.85
N VAL A 171 -14.16 -15.37 -35.56
CA VAL A 171 -13.45 -16.53 -35.01
C VAL A 171 -14.47 -17.56 -34.55
N VAL A 172 -14.20 -18.84 -34.83
CA VAL A 172 -15.06 -19.94 -34.39
C VAL A 172 -14.47 -20.56 -33.13
N ILE A 173 -15.15 -20.38 -32.00
CA ILE A 173 -14.80 -20.97 -30.71
C ILE A 173 -15.91 -21.96 -30.34
N GLU A 174 -15.55 -23.25 -30.21
CA GLU A 174 -16.47 -24.29 -29.71
C GLU A 174 -17.83 -24.34 -30.44
N ASP A 175 -17.79 -24.19 -31.77
CA ASP A 175 -18.93 -24.16 -32.69
C ASP A 175 -19.78 -22.86 -32.69
N GLU A 176 -19.41 -21.85 -31.88
CA GLU A 176 -19.98 -20.50 -31.91
C GLU A 176 -19.08 -19.53 -32.69
N THR A 177 -19.70 -18.64 -33.49
CA THR A 177 -18.97 -17.60 -34.23
C THR A 177 -18.99 -16.32 -33.40
N VAL A 178 -17.81 -15.84 -33.02
CA VAL A 178 -17.61 -14.60 -32.26
C VAL A 178 -16.96 -13.57 -33.18
N GLU A 179 -17.55 -12.38 -33.24
CA GLU A 179 -17.00 -11.23 -33.96
C GLU A 179 -16.02 -10.49 -33.04
N ILE A 180 -14.80 -10.26 -33.51
CA ILE A 180 -13.80 -9.40 -32.84
C ILE A 180 -14.12 -7.93 -33.16
N PRO A 181 -14.11 -7.01 -32.19
CA PRO A 181 -14.23 -5.57 -32.43
C PRO A 181 -13.32 -5.10 -33.58
N ASP A 182 -13.83 -4.22 -34.42
CA ASP A 182 -13.11 -3.64 -35.55
C ASP A 182 -12.17 -2.52 -35.06
N ASN A 183 -11.15 -2.91 -34.28
CA ASN A 183 -10.09 -2.04 -33.76
C ASN A 183 -8.74 -2.80 -33.69
N SER A 184 -7.62 -2.13 -33.96
CA SER A 184 -6.32 -2.80 -34.20
C SER A 184 -5.78 -3.52 -32.96
N HIS A 185 -6.01 -2.98 -31.77
CA HIS A 185 -5.57 -3.61 -30.53
C HIS A 185 -6.36 -4.87 -30.19
N ALA A 186 -7.65 -4.97 -30.53
CA ALA A 186 -8.41 -6.21 -30.42
C ALA A 186 -7.86 -7.28 -31.38
N GLU A 187 -7.45 -6.89 -32.58
CA GLU A 187 -6.78 -7.80 -33.53
C GLU A 187 -5.41 -8.25 -32.99
N LEU A 188 -4.63 -7.35 -32.39
CA LEU A 188 -3.34 -7.69 -31.76
C LEU A 188 -3.53 -8.59 -30.53
N LEU A 189 -4.54 -8.33 -29.70
CA LEU A 189 -4.88 -9.21 -28.58
C LEU A 189 -5.18 -10.63 -29.06
N TYR A 190 -5.90 -10.77 -30.16
CA TYR A 190 -6.13 -12.07 -30.77
C TYR A 190 -4.86 -12.65 -31.43
N ALA A 191 -4.05 -11.84 -32.10
CA ALA A 191 -2.86 -12.33 -32.79
C ALA A 191 -1.74 -12.76 -31.84
N ASP A 192 -1.51 -11.98 -30.77
CA ASP A 192 -0.42 -12.18 -29.82
C ASP A 192 -0.84 -13.11 -28.68
N TYR A 193 -2.11 -13.02 -28.26
CA TYR A 193 -2.62 -13.73 -27.09
C TYR A 193 -3.89 -14.54 -27.37
N GLY A 194 -4.51 -14.50 -28.56
CA GLY A 194 -5.80 -15.18 -28.91
C GLY A 194 -6.92 -14.95 -27.92
N LEU A 195 -6.81 -13.85 -27.21
CA LEU A 195 -7.86 -13.28 -26.39
C LEU A 195 -8.84 -12.58 -27.32
N VAL A 196 -10.10 -12.93 -27.20
CA VAL A 196 -11.18 -12.31 -27.96
C VAL A 196 -11.88 -11.31 -27.07
N LEU A 197 -12.06 -10.09 -27.54
CA LEU A 197 -12.99 -9.14 -26.94
C LEU A 197 -14.35 -9.38 -27.59
N ASP A 198 -15.44 -9.40 -26.82
CA ASP A 198 -16.76 -9.56 -27.42
C ASP A 198 -17.23 -8.28 -28.13
N ALA A 199 -17.64 -8.37 -29.40
CA ALA A 199 -18.16 -7.20 -30.10
C ALA A 199 -19.41 -6.59 -29.43
N ALA A 200 -20.15 -7.37 -28.63
CA ALA A 200 -21.39 -6.93 -27.99
C ALA A 200 -21.19 -5.90 -26.87
N SER A 201 -20.04 -5.92 -26.17
CA SER A 201 -19.82 -5.03 -25.01
C SER A 201 -19.31 -3.63 -25.38
N GLY A 202 -19.03 -3.37 -26.66
CA GLY A 202 -18.66 -2.02 -27.13
C GLY A 202 -17.32 -1.53 -26.61
N TRP A 203 -16.30 -2.39 -26.64
CA TRP A 203 -14.91 -2.06 -26.28
C TRP A 203 -14.38 -0.87 -27.07
N THR A 204 -13.72 0.06 -26.36
CA THR A 204 -12.99 1.16 -27.01
C THR A 204 -11.56 0.73 -27.38
N GLU A 205 -10.92 1.49 -28.26
CA GLU A 205 -9.50 1.30 -28.61
C GLU A 205 -8.60 1.44 -27.37
N GLU A 206 -8.79 2.49 -26.57
CA GLU A 206 -8.07 2.71 -25.29
C GLU A 206 -8.17 1.50 -24.35
N GLN A 207 -9.34 0.86 -24.27
CA GLN A 207 -9.52 -0.34 -23.43
C GLN A 207 -8.80 -1.57 -24.01
N ALA A 208 -8.87 -1.76 -25.32
CA ALA A 208 -8.19 -2.87 -25.99
C ALA A 208 -6.66 -2.73 -25.86
N TYR A 209 -6.10 -1.54 -26.02
CA TYR A 209 -4.69 -1.31 -25.72
C TYR A 209 -4.38 -1.51 -24.25
N ALA A 210 -5.19 -0.98 -23.32
CA ALA A 210 -4.90 -1.10 -21.90
C ALA A 210 -4.70 -2.58 -21.50
N ILE A 211 -5.51 -3.47 -22.05
CA ILE A 211 -5.34 -4.92 -21.90
C ILE A 211 -4.04 -5.38 -22.54
N HIS A 212 -3.80 -5.04 -23.82
CA HIS A 212 -2.61 -5.49 -24.56
C HIS A 212 -1.30 -5.03 -23.88
N SER A 213 -1.19 -3.74 -23.60
CA SER A 213 -0.07 -3.12 -22.89
C SER A 213 0.13 -3.72 -21.50
N THR A 214 -0.95 -4.00 -20.77
CA THR A 214 -0.85 -4.65 -19.45
C THR A 214 -0.42 -6.11 -19.55
N LEU A 215 -0.96 -6.88 -20.49
CA LEU A 215 -0.53 -8.27 -20.76
C LEU A 215 0.93 -8.33 -21.20
N SER A 216 1.43 -7.34 -21.94
CA SER A 216 2.84 -7.26 -22.34
C SER A 216 3.80 -7.19 -21.15
N ARG A 217 3.31 -6.67 -20.01
CA ARG A 217 4.05 -6.61 -18.74
C ARG A 217 4.01 -7.94 -17.98
N ILE A 218 3.05 -8.82 -18.25
CA ILE A 218 2.87 -10.09 -17.56
C ILE A 218 3.63 -11.20 -18.32
N PRO A 219 4.59 -11.91 -17.70
CA PRO A 219 5.33 -12.97 -18.40
C PRO A 219 4.44 -14.18 -18.79
N LEU A 220 4.29 -14.45 -20.10
CA LEU A 220 3.47 -15.55 -20.67
C LEU A 220 4.29 -16.49 -21.57
N TYR A 221 3.88 -17.77 -21.79
CA TYR A 221 4.62 -18.69 -22.69
C TYR A 221 4.34 -18.39 -24.16
N ASN A 222 5.36 -18.50 -25.01
CA ASN A 222 5.22 -18.31 -26.47
C ASN A 222 4.23 -19.29 -27.14
N SER A 223 3.76 -20.32 -26.41
CA SER A 223 2.76 -21.30 -26.84
C SER A 223 1.40 -21.13 -26.17
N GLU A 224 1.24 -20.09 -25.36
CA GLU A 224 0.03 -19.81 -24.59
C GLU A 224 -0.65 -18.58 -25.17
N ILE A 225 -1.55 -18.93 -26.04
CA ILE A 225 -2.63 -18.10 -26.45
C ILE A 225 -3.67 -18.30 -25.32
N LEU A 226 -4.25 -17.24 -24.75
CA LEU A 226 -5.53 -17.22 -24.00
C LEU A 226 -6.68 -17.69 -24.92
N ASP A 227 -6.44 -18.81 -25.59
CA ASP A 227 -7.10 -19.26 -26.80
C ASP A 227 -8.52 -19.67 -26.45
N GLY A 228 -9.45 -18.89 -26.98
CA GLY A 228 -10.86 -19.08 -26.73
C GLY A 228 -11.39 -18.38 -25.49
N TYR A 229 -10.57 -17.64 -24.72
CA TYR A 229 -11.13 -16.68 -23.77
C TYR A 229 -11.78 -15.52 -24.52
N VAL A 230 -13.02 -15.23 -24.15
CA VAL A 230 -13.85 -14.13 -24.62
C VAL A 230 -14.08 -13.22 -23.42
N LEU A 231 -13.56 -11.99 -23.50
CA LEU A 231 -13.80 -10.97 -22.50
C LEU A 231 -15.07 -10.20 -22.81
N SER A 232 -15.95 -10.09 -21.82
CA SER A 232 -17.08 -9.18 -21.80
C SER A 232 -16.77 -7.99 -20.88
N LEU A 233 -17.32 -6.82 -21.20
CA LEU A 233 -17.14 -5.61 -20.41
C LEU A 233 -18.46 -5.24 -19.73
N VAL A 234 -18.43 -5.07 -18.42
CA VAL A 234 -19.63 -4.78 -17.62
C VAL A 234 -19.48 -3.49 -16.81
N ASP A 235 -20.59 -2.78 -16.61
CA ASP A 235 -20.61 -1.56 -15.77
C ASP A 235 -20.75 -1.88 -14.28
N GLU A 236 -21.07 -3.13 -13.93
CA GLU A 236 -21.21 -3.59 -12.55
C GLU A 236 -19.84 -3.68 -11.86
N PHE A 237 -19.79 -3.32 -10.58
CA PHE A 237 -18.63 -3.60 -9.75
C PHE A 237 -18.53 -5.09 -9.52
N LEU A 238 -17.44 -5.68 -10.02
CA LEU A 238 -17.11 -7.09 -9.82
C LEU A 238 -16.15 -7.24 -8.64
N SER A 239 -16.21 -8.39 -7.97
CA SER A 239 -15.15 -8.75 -7.02
C SER A 239 -13.84 -8.82 -7.76
N ASP A 240 -12.81 -8.16 -7.25
CA ASP A 240 -11.47 -8.18 -7.83
C ASP A 240 -11.41 -7.75 -9.30
N ASP A 241 -12.44 -7.00 -9.75
CA ASP A 241 -12.63 -6.48 -11.10
C ASP A 241 -12.78 -7.52 -12.22
N ILE A 242 -12.96 -8.78 -11.87
CA ILE A 242 -13.05 -9.89 -12.83
C ILE A 242 -13.99 -10.98 -12.33
N ASP A 243 -14.80 -11.55 -13.22
CA ASP A 243 -15.65 -12.69 -12.93
C ASP A 243 -15.54 -13.75 -14.04
N PHE A 244 -15.48 -15.03 -13.65
CA PHE A 244 -15.40 -16.15 -14.57
C PHE A 244 -16.82 -16.71 -14.74
N GLU A 245 -17.47 -16.44 -15.88
CA GLU A 245 -18.87 -16.81 -16.09
C GLU A 245 -19.06 -18.33 -16.00
N THR A 246 -19.97 -18.80 -15.14
CA THR A 246 -20.17 -20.24 -14.86
C THR A 246 -21.23 -20.86 -15.78
N GLY A 247 -20.77 -21.54 -16.84
CA GLY A 247 -21.58 -22.48 -17.63
C GLY A 247 -20.94 -23.87 -17.66
N ASP A 248 -21.75 -24.92 -17.87
CA ASP A 248 -21.35 -26.35 -17.84
C ASP A 248 -20.24 -26.74 -18.87
N ASP A 249 -19.81 -25.82 -19.75
CA ASP A 249 -18.66 -25.94 -20.68
C ASP A 249 -17.82 -24.63 -20.80
N ALA A 250 -17.97 -23.62 -19.92
CA ALA A 250 -17.54 -22.23 -20.22
C ALA A 250 -16.30 -21.72 -19.44
N SER A 251 -15.15 -22.40 -19.45
CA SER A 251 -13.90 -21.86 -18.86
C SER A 251 -13.26 -20.72 -19.68
N LYS A 252 -14.08 -19.97 -20.42
CA LYS A 252 -13.69 -19.17 -21.57
C LYS A 252 -14.52 -17.90 -21.75
N GLN A 253 -15.54 -17.65 -20.93
CA GLN A 253 -16.19 -16.36 -20.86
C GLN A 253 -15.83 -15.68 -19.55
N VAL A 254 -15.33 -14.46 -19.62
CA VAL A 254 -14.84 -13.73 -18.47
C VAL A 254 -15.31 -12.29 -18.56
N ALA A 255 -15.99 -11.81 -17.53
CA ALA A 255 -16.39 -10.42 -17.43
C ALA A 255 -15.28 -9.62 -16.73
N ILE A 256 -14.97 -8.44 -17.27
CA ILE A 256 -14.12 -7.44 -16.61
C ILE A 256 -14.97 -6.20 -16.31
N GLY A 257 -14.86 -5.70 -15.09
CA GLY A 257 -15.55 -4.47 -14.69
C GLY A 257 -14.94 -3.25 -15.36
N ARG A 258 -15.77 -2.32 -15.84
CA ARG A 258 -15.31 -1.08 -16.48
C ARG A 258 -14.40 -0.26 -15.56
N ALA A 259 -14.64 -0.33 -14.25
CA ALA A 259 -13.86 0.35 -13.24
C ALA A 259 -12.39 -0.14 -13.18
N ALA A 260 -12.07 -1.33 -13.70
CA ALA A 260 -10.69 -1.81 -13.83
C ALA A 260 -9.84 -0.92 -14.73
N PHE A 261 -10.47 -0.24 -15.70
CA PHE A 261 -9.85 0.61 -16.70
C PHE A 261 -9.65 2.05 -16.21
N ASP A 262 -10.21 2.40 -15.06
CA ASP A 262 -9.96 3.70 -14.45
C ASP A 262 -8.45 3.86 -14.24
N ASN A 263 -7.86 4.84 -14.92
CA ASN A 263 -6.42 5.13 -14.90
C ASN A 263 -5.51 3.96 -15.35
N ALA A 264 -6.03 2.95 -16.06
CA ALA A 264 -5.22 1.82 -16.51
C ALA A 264 -4.21 2.21 -17.61
N VAL A 265 -4.57 3.17 -18.46
CA VAL A 265 -3.66 3.82 -19.40
C VAL A 265 -3.00 5.01 -18.70
N PRO A 266 -1.66 5.11 -18.69
CA PRO A 266 -0.97 6.25 -18.12
C PRO A 266 -1.41 7.56 -18.77
N ARG A 267 -1.51 8.63 -17.99
CA ARG A 267 -1.86 9.97 -18.49
C ARG A 267 -0.88 11.01 -17.98
N ILE A 268 -0.58 12.03 -18.77
CA ILE A 268 0.21 13.16 -18.28
C ILE A 268 -0.66 13.95 -17.30
N ALA A 269 -0.19 14.09 -16.07
CA ALA A 269 -0.85 14.91 -15.06
C ALA A 269 0.14 15.79 -14.31
N GLN A 270 -0.40 16.73 -13.52
CA GLN A 270 0.37 17.48 -12.54
C GLN A 270 -0.10 17.13 -11.13
N VAL A 271 0.80 16.57 -10.33
CA VAL A 271 0.55 16.20 -8.92
C VAL A 271 1.62 16.83 -8.06
N GLU A 272 1.22 17.49 -6.96
CA GLU A 272 2.13 18.25 -6.08
C GLU A 272 3.03 19.26 -6.83
N GLY A 273 2.53 19.83 -7.95
CA GLY A 273 3.25 20.79 -8.78
C GLY A 273 4.27 20.18 -9.75
N ARG A 274 4.45 18.84 -9.76
CA ARG A 274 5.36 18.11 -10.66
C ARG A 274 4.58 17.52 -11.83
N ARG A 275 5.20 17.38 -13.00
CA ARG A 275 4.63 16.73 -14.19
C ARG A 275 5.06 15.26 -14.25
N GLY A 276 4.14 14.37 -14.61
CA GLY A 276 4.40 12.93 -14.52
C GLY A 276 3.30 12.05 -15.14
N LEU A 277 3.55 10.74 -15.15
CA LEU A 277 2.62 9.70 -15.59
C LEU A 277 1.71 9.29 -14.44
N TYR A 278 0.40 9.44 -14.62
CA TYR A 278 -0.63 9.08 -13.65
C TYR A 278 -1.35 7.79 -14.10
N PHE A 279 -1.27 6.72 -13.31
CA PHE A 279 -1.85 5.41 -13.67
C PHE A 279 -2.17 4.52 -12.46
N SER A 280 -2.98 3.47 -12.66
CA SER A 280 -3.31 2.45 -11.67
C SER A 280 -2.98 1.04 -12.17
N ASN A 281 -2.61 0.14 -11.25
CA ASN A 281 -2.41 -1.28 -11.51
C ASN A 281 -3.66 -2.14 -11.31
N ARG A 282 -4.84 -1.53 -11.17
CA ARG A 282 -6.11 -2.24 -11.00
C ARG A 282 -6.40 -3.24 -12.12
N LEU A 283 -6.27 -2.84 -13.38
CA LEU A 283 -6.39 -3.74 -14.53
C LEU A 283 -5.33 -4.86 -14.52
N HIS A 284 -4.10 -4.56 -14.09
CA HIS A 284 -3.04 -5.56 -13.97
C HIS A 284 -3.44 -6.68 -13.00
N ARG A 285 -4.04 -6.35 -11.86
CA ARG A 285 -4.55 -7.36 -10.90
C ARG A 285 -5.59 -8.28 -11.53
N ALA A 286 -6.58 -7.71 -12.23
CA ALA A 286 -7.61 -8.49 -12.93
C ALA A 286 -6.99 -9.43 -13.99
N LEU A 287 -6.05 -8.94 -14.79
CA LEU A 287 -5.39 -9.74 -15.82
C LEU A 287 -4.43 -10.78 -15.24
N VAL A 288 -3.76 -10.52 -14.12
CA VAL A 288 -3.01 -11.55 -13.39
C VAL A 288 -3.95 -12.68 -12.98
N ARG A 289 -5.16 -12.38 -12.47
CA ARG A 289 -6.16 -13.41 -12.16
C ARG A 289 -6.59 -14.18 -13.41
N LEU A 290 -6.81 -13.50 -14.54
CA LEU A 290 -7.14 -14.15 -15.81
C LEU A 290 -6.07 -15.19 -16.21
N VAL A 291 -4.80 -14.76 -16.30
CA VAL A 291 -3.72 -15.63 -16.81
C VAL A 291 -3.36 -16.75 -15.83
N THR A 292 -3.59 -16.53 -14.53
CA THR A 292 -3.27 -17.51 -13.48
C THR A 292 -4.48 -18.36 -13.07
N LYS A 293 -5.65 -18.22 -13.73
CA LYS A 293 -6.91 -18.86 -13.31
C LYS A 293 -7.22 -18.60 -11.83
N ASN A 294 -7.24 -17.32 -11.48
CA ASN A 294 -7.41 -16.83 -10.13
C ASN A 294 -6.35 -17.36 -9.15
N GLY A 295 -5.09 -17.44 -9.60
CA GLY A 295 -3.94 -17.96 -8.84
C GLY A 295 -3.81 -19.48 -8.80
N ALA A 296 -4.77 -20.25 -9.34
CA ALA A 296 -4.75 -21.72 -9.30
C ALA A 296 -3.71 -22.35 -10.24
N ASP A 297 -3.26 -21.62 -11.26
CA ASP A 297 -2.24 -22.06 -12.21
C ASP A 297 -0.83 -21.76 -11.68
N ALA A 298 -0.29 -22.68 -10.88
CA ALA A 298 0.98 -22.51 -10.17
C ALA A 298 2.17 -22.24 -11.11
N ASP A 299 2.18 -22.81 -12.32
CA ASP A 299 3.27 -22.62 -13.28
C ASP A 299 3.31 -21.16 -13.79
N HIS A 300 2.14 -20.57 -14.08
CA HIS A 300 2.03 -19.16 -14.47
C HIS A 300 2.38 -18.23 -13.33
N VAL A 301 1.86 -18.49 -12.13
CA VAL A 301 2.16 -17.71 -10.93
C VAL A 301 3.67 -17.67 -10.67
N ASP A 302 4.32 -18.84 -10.62
CA ASP A 302 5.75 -18.93 -10.37
C ASP A 302 6.57 -18.25 -11.47
N ARG A 303 6.10 -18.31 -12.72
CA ARG A 303 6.76 -17.60 -13.81
C ARG A 303 6.71 -16.09 -13.66
N ILE A 304 5.54 -15.53 -13.35
CA ILE A 304 5.39 -14.09 -13.07
C ILE A 304 6.35 -13.69 -11.95
N LEU A 305 6.35 -14.46 -10.85
CA LEU A 305 7.26 -14.24 -9.72
C LEU A 305 8.74 -14.26 -10.16
N ARG A 306 9.17 -15.21 -10.98
CA ARG A 306 10.59 -15.34 -11.40
C ARG A 306 11.02 -14.32 -12.44
N GLU A 307 10.20 -14.11 -13.47
CA GLU A 307 10.56 -13.30 -14.64
C GLU A 307 10.27 -11.81 -14.40
N ARG A 308 9.29 -11.46 -13.57
CA ARG A 308 9.04 -10.06 -13.23
C ARG A 308 9.72 -9.64 -11.93
N PHE A 309 9.60 -10.45 -10.88
CA PHE A 309 10.05 -10.06 -9.53
C PHE A 309 11.34 -10.75 -9.06
N GLY A 310 11.86 -11.72 -9.80
CA GLY A 310 13.10 -12.42 -9.46
C GLY A 310 12.98 -13.36 -8.25
N VAL A 311 11.75 -13.74 -7.87
CA VAL A 311 11.49 -14.64 -6.75
C VAL A 311 10.75 -15.90 -7.21
N THR A 312 10.76 -16.95 -6.40
CA THR A 312 10.03 -18.20 -6.70
C THR A 312 9.47 -18.81 -5.42
N THR A 313 8.33 -19.49 -5.52
CA THR A 313 7.82 -20.33 -4.43
C THR A 313 8.39 -21.74 -4.49
N PHE A 314 9.03 -22.12 -5.61
CA PHE A 314 9.70 -23.40 -5.77
C PHE A 314 11.08 -23.37 -5.12
N VAL A 315 11.17 -23.97 -3.93
CA VAL A 315 12.43 -24.14 -3.20
C VAL A 315 12.96 -25.56 -3.43
N PRO A 316 14.07 -25.77 -4.17
CA PRO A 316 14.55 -27.12 -4.52
C PRO A 316 14.95 -27.98 -3.31
N ASP A 317 15.42 -27.32 -2.24
CA ASP A 317 15.86 -27.94 -1.00
C ASP A 317 15.49 -27.00 0.16
N ILE A 318 14.25 -27.12 0.64
CA ILE A 318 13.72 -26.24 1.70
C ILE A 318 14.42 -26.46 3.04
N GLU A 319 14.89 -27.68 3.29
CA GLU A 319 15.65 -28.02 4.50
C GLU A 319 17.03 -27.35 4.48
N ALA A 320 17.71 -27.31 3.34
CA ALA A 320 18.97 -26.57 3.21
C ALA A 320 18.77 -25.04 3.33
N LEU A 321 17.64 -24.51 2.86
CA LEU A 321 17.33 -23.07 2.93
C LEU A 321 16.97 -22.63 4.36
N THR A 322 16.12 -23.40 5.03
CA THR A 322 15.48 -23.00 6.30
C THR A 322 16.09 -23.67 7.53
N GLY A 323 16.76 -24.81 7.36
CA GLY A 323 17.17 -25.67 8.46
C GLY A 323 16.02 -26.47 9.10
N GLU A 324 14.83 -26.45 8.50
CA GLU A 324 13.63 -27.15 8.95
C GLU A 324 13.14 -28.16 7.90
N SER A 325 12.51 -29.24 8.37
CA SER A 325 11.90 -30.26 7.53
C SER A 325 10.71 -29.72 6.72
N GLU A 326 10.44 -30.32 5.56
CA GLU A 326 9.42 -29.88 4.59
C GLU A 326 7.99 -29.90 5.16
N ASP A 327 7.68 -30.79 6.12
CA ASP A 327 6.38 -30.89 6.81
C ASP A 327 6.01 -29.64 7.64
N ARG A 328 6.94 -28.69 7.80
CA ARG A 328 6.73 -27.40 8.48
C ARG A 328 6.22 -26.31 7.55
N PHE A 329 6.11 -26.61 6.27
CA PHE A 329 5.75 -25.68 5.22
C PHE A 329 4.59 -26.25 4.41
N GLN A 330 3.89 -25.36 3.72
CA GLN A 330 2.79 -25.71 2.83
C GLN A 330 2.88 -24.88 1.56
N SER A 331 2.05 -25.19 0.57
CA SER A 331 1.86 -24.30 -0.57
C SER A 331 1.08 -23.06 -0.14
N PHE A 332 1.34 -21.92 -0.77
CA PHE A 332 0.50 -20.75 -0.63
C PHE A 332 -0.90 -21.02 -1.19
N GLN A 333 -1.91 -20.33 -0.66
CA GLN A 333 -3.22 -20.27 -1.29
C GLN A 333 -3.14 -19.44 -2.58
N PRO A 334 -3.99 -19.72 -3.59
CA PRO A 334 -4.07 -18.93 -4.81
C PRO A 334 -4.21 -17.42 -4.56
N GLU A 335 -5.08 -17.02 -3.62
CA GLU A 335 -5.34 -15.63 -3.28
C GLU A 335 -4.13 -14.94 -2.62
N GLU A 336 -3.38 -15.67 -1.78
CA GLU A 336 -2.15 -15.17 -1.16
C GLU A 336 -1.12 -14.80 -2.24
N LEU A 337 -0.98 -15.61 -3.29
CA LEU A 337 -0.04 -15.37 -4.38
C LEU A 337 -0.46 -14.21 -5.30
N VAL A 338 -1.75 -14.10 -5.60
CA VAL A 338 -2.28 -12.97 -6.37
C VAL A 338 -2.07 -11.65 -5.61
N SER A 339 -2.27 -11.65 -4.29
CA SER A 339 -1.98 -10.50 -3.43
C SER A 339 -0.50 -10.11 -3.47
N ILE A 340 0.42 -11.09 -3.35
CA ILE A 340 1.87 -10.85 -3.44
C ILE A 340 2.25 -10.25 -4.79
N ILE A 341 1.79 -10.83 -5.91
CA ILE A 341 2.08 -10.32 -7.25
C ILE A 341 1.56 -8.90 -7.42
N SER A 342 0.32 -8.64 -6.99
CA SER A 342 -0.32 -7.33 -7.12
C SER A 342 0.47 -6.26 -6.37
N VAL A 343 0.84 -6.53 -5.14
CA VAL A 343 1.57 -5.58 -4.28
C VAL A 343 3.00 -5.37 -4.76
N PHE A 344 3.65 -6.39 -5.29
CA PHE A 344 4.98 -6.23 -5.88
C PHE A 344 4.98 -5.34 -7.13
N GLU A 345 3.88 -5.34 -7.89
CA GLU A 345 3.68 -4.46 -9.05
C GLU A 345 3.41 -3.00 -8.65
N GLU A 346 2.89 -2.74 -7.44
CA GLU A 346 2.72 -1.37 -6.95
C GLU A 346 4.05 -0.68 -6.61
N MET A 347 5.14 -1.44 -6.46
CA MET A 347 6.45 -0.83 -6.20
C MET A 347 7.04 -0.26 -7.50
N PRO A 348 7.92 0.76 -7.43
CA PRO A 348 8.64 1.22 -8.61
C PRO A 348 9.37 0.08 -9.31
N THR A 349 9.43 0.09 -10.64
CA THR A 349 9.99 -1.00 -11.45
C THR A 349 11.43 -1.37 -11.06
N GLY A 350 12.22 -0.40 -10.60
CA GLY A 350 13.57 -0.61 -10.05
C GLY A 350 13.63 -1.50 -8.80
N TYR A 351 12.50 -1.68 -8.10
CA TYR A 351 12.34 -2.55 -6.93
C TYR A 351 11.51 -3.81 -7.21
N HIS A 352 11.11 -4.06 -8.46
CA HIS A 352 10.48 -5.35 -8.79
C HIS A 352 11.41 -6.51 -8.46
N ARG A 353 12.69 -6.38 -8.80
CA ARG A 353 13.77 -7.31 -8.44
C ARG A 353 14.67 -6.67 -7.39
N ILE A 354 14.77 -7.28 -6.21
CA ILE A 354 15.61 -6.77 -5.13
C ILE A 354 16.78 -7.72 -4.89
N GLU A 355 17.97 -7.16 -4.74
CA GLU A 355 19.17 -7.92 -4.44
C GLU A 355 18.99 -8.74 -3.16
N GLY A 356 19.38 -10.02 -3.24
CA GLY A 356 19.33 -10.95 -2.13
C GLY A 356 17.96 -11.58 -1.87
N LEU A 357 16.86 -11.14 -2.48
CA LEU A 357 15.57 -11.83 -2.37
C LEU A 357 15.39 -12.84 -3.51
N SER A 358 15.10 -14.10 -3.19
CA SER A 358 14.99 -15.18 -4.20
C SER A 358 13.84 -16.15 -3.95
N TYR A 359 13.43 -16.36 -2.71
CA TYR A 359 12.36 -17.31 -2.39
C TYR A 359 11.24 -16.70 -1.56
N LEU A 360 10.03 -17.20 -1.76
CA LEU A 360 8.89 -16.97 -0.88
C LEU A 360 8.48 -18.32 -0.28
N VAL A 361 8.30 -18.36 1.03
CA VAL A 361 8.02 -19.60 1.77
C VAL A 361 6.76 -19.42 2.60
N ARG A 362 5.88 -20.41 2.59
CA ARG A 362 4.65 -20.42 3.39
C ARG A 362 4.76 -21.46 4.50
N ARG A 363 4.72 -21.01 5.76
CA ARG A 363 4.72 -21.90 6.93
C ARG A 363 3.39 -22.65 7.04
N LEU A 364 3.41 -23.87 7.56
CA LEU A 364 2.20 -24.65 7.85
C LEU A 364 1.27 -23.87 8.79
N ASN A 365 -0.02 -23.84 8.45
CA ASN A 365 -1.06 -23.21 9.26
C ASN A 365 -1.05 -23.69 10.72
N GLY A 366 -1.32 -22.77 11.64
CA GLY A 366 -1.32 -23.00 13.09
C GLY A 366 0.06 -23.18 13.73
N THR A 367 1.16 -23.07 12.97
CA THR A 367 2.51 -23.28 13.49
C THR A 367 3.35 -22.00 13.55
N CYS A 368 4.18 -21.90 14.58
CA CYS A 368 5.13 -20.80 14.74
C CYS A 368 6.49 -21.10 14.08
N ASN A 369 7.23 -20.03 13.77
CA ASN A 369 8.66 -20.13 13.47
C ASN A 369 9.47 -20.51 14.73
N PRO A 370 10.46 -21.42 14.66
CA PRO A 370 11.25 -21.83 15.82
C PRO A 370 12.26 -20.76 16.28
N TYR A 371 12.64 -19.82 15.43
CA TYR A 371 13.67 -18.81 15.68
C TYR A 371 13.12 -17.41 15.94
N LYS A 372 11.82 -17.19 15.74
CA LYS A 372 11.15 -15.89 15.90
C LYS A 372 9.87 -16.02 16.73
N PRO A 373 9.47 -14.97 17.47
CA PRO A 373 8.26 -15.03 18.30
C PRO A 373 7.01 -15.48 17.53
N CYS A 374 6.19 -16.34 18.11
CA CYS A 374 4.98 -16.91 17.49
C CYS A 374 3.96 -15.93 16.90
N PHE A 375 4.02 -14.66 17.26
CA PHE A 375 3.08 -13.63 16.79
C PHE A 375 3.60 -12.85 15.58
N VAL A 376 4.77 -13.19 15.04
CA VAL A 376 5.28 -12.55 13.82
C VAL A 376 4.46 -13.04 12.61
N PRO A 377 3.90 -12.13 11.81
CA PRO A 377 3.03 -12.50 10.69
C PRO A 377 3.83 -12.91 9.44
N ALA A 378 5.05 -12.37 9.28
CA ALA A 378 6.02 -12.77 8.28
C ALA A 378 7.44 -12.45 8.77
N ILE A 379 8.46 -12.94 8.05
CA ILE A 379 9.87 -12.78 8.39
C ILE A 379 10.72 -12.62 7.12
N ALA A 380 11.42 -11.50 7.00
CA ALA A 380 12.46 -11.28 6.01
C ALA A 380 13.80 -11.89 6.45
N TRP A 381 14.19 -13.01 5.83
CA TRP A 381 15.49 -13.65 6.02
C TRP A 381 16.51 -13.09 5.04
N THR A 382 16.88 -11.82 5.20
CA THR A 382 17.71 -11.06 4.26
C THR A 382 19.08 -11.69 3.96
N GLY A 383 19.66 -12.44 4.91
CA GLY A 383 20.92 -13.17 4.74
C GLY A 383 20.81 -14.52 4.03
N SER A 384 19.63 -15.15 4.05
CA SER A 384 19.36 -16.45 3.39
C SER A 384 18.55 -16.31 2.09
N GLY A 385 17.97 -15.13 1.88
CA GLY A 385 17.36 -14.72 0.64
C GLY A 385 15.91 -15.13 0.43
N TYR A 386 15.12 -15.16 1.51
CA TYR A 386 13.70 -15.49 1.42
C TYR A 386 12.82 -14.69 2.37
N ILE A 387 11.55 -14.54 2.00
CA ILE A 387 10.50 -14.10 2.93
C ILE A 387 9.68 -15.31 3.32
N GLU A 388 9.45 -15.47 4.61
CA GLU A 388 8.60 -16.50 5.18
C GLU A 388 7.30 -15.86 5.64
N PHE A 389 6.17 -16.31 5.10
CA PHE A 389 4.85 -15.91 5.54
C PHE A 389 4.24 -16.96 6.46
N LEU A 390 3.67 -16.49 7.57
CA LEU A 390 2.93 -17.30 8.51
C LEU A 390 1.43 -17.08 8.30
N GLU A 391 0.62 -18.02 8.79
CA GLU A 391 -0.84 -17.90 8.74
C GLU A 391 -1.35 -16.58 9.33
N ALA A 392 -0.76 -16.14 10.45
CA ALA A 392 -1.15 -14.89 11.10
C ALA A 392 -0.98 -13.65 10.20
N GLY A 393 -0.20 -13.75 9.12
CA GLY A 393 -0.09 -12.72 8.10
C GLY A 393 -1.28 -12.65 7.15
N PHE A 394 -1.98 -13.77 6.92
CA PHE A 394 -3.06 -13.89 5.94
C PHE A 394 -4.46 -14.08 6.55
N GLU A 395 -4.57 -14.65 7.76
CA GLU A 395 -5.85 -14.87 8.45
C GLU A 395 -6.46 -13.59 9.06
N GLN A 396 -5.86 -12.43 8.80
CA GLN A 396 -6.35 -11.16 9.33
C GLN A 396 -7.61 -10.73 8.57
N ASP A 397 -8.57 -10.11 9.29
CA ASP A 397 -9.77 -9.52 8.68
C ASP A 397 -9.45 -8.21 7.91
N SER A 398 -8.29 -8.10 7.24
CA SER A 398 -7.85 -6.91 6.50
C SER A 398 -6.87 -7.25 5.37
N ILE A 399 -7.28 -7.01 4.12
CA ILE A 399 -6.41 -7.08 2.94
C ILE A 399 -5.35 -5.98 2.95
N ASN A 400 -5.68 -4.79 3.49
CA ASN A 400 -4.71 -3.71 3.66
C ASN A 400 -3.55 -4.15 4.57
N TYR A 401 -3.83 -4.92 5.61
CA TYR A 401 -2.77 -5.47 6.48
C TYR A 401 -1.84 -6.42 5.72
N ILE A 402 -2.40 -7.33 4.92
CA ILE A 402 -1.64 -8.29 4.11
C ILE A 402 -0.74 -7.55 3.12
N HIS A 403 -1.31 -6.62 2.35
CA HIS A 403 -0.57 -5.84 1.37
C HIS A 403 0.57 -5.07 2.02
N ARG A 404 0.30 -4.45 3.16
CA ARG A 404 1.30 -3.72 3.92
C ARG A 404 2.42 -4.62 4.40
N LEU A 405 2.10 -5.81 4.89
CA LEU A 405 3.08 -6.80 5.33
C LEU A 405 4.01 -7.24 4.19
N ILE A 406 3.47 -7.46 3.00
CA ILE A 406 4.25 -7.85 1.82
C ILE A 406 5.32 -6.79 1.48
N ILE A 407 4.94 -5.50 1.47
CA ILE A 407 5.89 -4.40 1.23
C ILE A 407 6.87 -4.28 2.40
N HIS A 408 6.39 -4.41 3.64
CA HIS A 408 7.21 -4.34 4.85
C HIS A 408 8.36 -5.34 4.80
N GLU A 409 8.06 -6.62 4.57
CA GLU A 409 9.10 -7.65 4.51
C GLU A 409 10.07 -7.44 3.33
N LYS A 410 9.56 -6.97 2.20
CA LYS A 410 10.38 -6.64 1.03
C LYS A 410 11.28 -5.42 1.28
N ALA A 411 10.83 -4.44 2.06
CA ALA A 411 11.60 -3.26 2.44
C ALA A 411 12.82 -3.60 3.31
N HIS A 412 12.77 -4.66 4.12
CA HIS A 412 13.96 -5.16 4.83
C HIS A 412 15.08 -5.60 3.89
N PHE A 413 14.76 -6.12 2.70
CA PHE A 413 15.78 -6.42 1.69
C PHE A 413 16.37 -5.15 1.08
N MET A 414 15.58 -4.09 0.90
CA MET A 414 16.09 -2.77 0.48
C MET A 414 17.08 -2.25 1.52
N TRP A 415 16.69 -2.28 2.80
CA TRP A 415 17.55 -1.86 3.89
C TRP A 415 18.84 -2.69 3.96
N ALA A 416 18.74 -4.01 3.93
CA ALA A 416 19.89 -4.89 4.09
C ALA A 416 20.86 -4.85 2.91
N ASN A 417 20.34 -4.85 1.67
CA ASN A 417 21.13 -5.18 0.49
C ASN A 417 21.26 -4.02 -0.52
N VAL A 418 20.37 -3.02 -0.49
CA VAL A 418 20.37 -1.92 -1.47
C VAL A 418 20.90 -0.62 -0.87
N PHE A 419 20.53 -0.31 0.37
CA PHE A 419 20.88 0.96 1.01
C PHE A 419 22.33 1.02 1.49
N ASP A 420 23.01 2.09 1.14
CA ASP A 420 24.32 2.42 1.68
C ASP A 420 24.24 3.01 3.10
N ASP A 421 25.40 3.17 3.74
CA ASP A 421 25.49 3.65 5.12
C ASP A 421 25.05 5.12 5.26
N GLU A 422 25.17 5.93 4.21
CA GLU A 422 24.79 7.34 4.22
C GLU A 422 23.27 7.49 4.22
N LEU A 423 22.57 6.79 3.33
CA LEU A 423 21.10 6.79 3.28
C LEU A 423 20.49 6.26 4.59
N LYS A 424 21.10 5.23 5.19
CA LYS A 424 20.70 4.72 6.50
C LYS A 424 20.89 5.74 7.61
N ALA A 425 22.02 6.46 7.62
CA ALA A 425 22.29 7.51 8.60
C ALA A 425 21.30 8.67 8.47
N ASP A 426 21.01 9.12 7.24
CA ASP A 426 20.03 10.17 7.00
C ASP A 426 18.63 9.76 7.50
N TRP A 427 18.22 8.51 7.24
CA TRP A 427 16.95 7.97 7.75
C TRP A 427 16.91 7.96 9.28
N MET A 428 18.00 7.54 9.93
CA MET A 428 18.11 7.55 11.39
C MET A 428 17.97 8.97 11.95
N ASP A 429 18.57 9.97 11.30
CA ASP A 429 18.46 11.38 11.69
C ASP A 429 17.01 11.88 11.55
N VAL A 430 16.33 11.55 10.45
CA VAL A 430 14.89 11.87 10.26
C VAL A 430 14.03 11.23 11.35
N GLY A 431 14.30 9.98 11.73
CA GLY A 431 13.59 9.28 12.81
C GLY A 431 14.02 9.68 14.23
N GLY A 432 15.11 10.45 14.37
CA GLY A 432 15.72 10.78 15.66
C GLY A 432 16.26 9.57 16.40
N TRP A 433 16.70 8.55 15.67
CA TRP A 433 17.19 7.27 16.17
C TRP A 433 18.64 7.35 16.68
N TYR A 434 18.93 6.63 17.76
CA TYR A 434 20.26 6.51 18.32
C TYR A 434 20.44 5.18 19.06
N GLU A 435 21.67 4.68 19.14
CA GLU A 435 21.99 3.46 19.89
C GLU A 435 21.82 3.67 21.39
N CYS A 436 21.19 2.71 22.06
CA CYS A 436 20.94 2.74 23.49
C CYS A 436 21.02 1.34 24.11
N SER A 437 21.40 1.26 25.39
CA SER A 437 21.58 0.00 26.12
C SER A 437 20.32 -0.44 26.89
N GLU A 438 19.34 0.45 26.97
CA GLU A 438 18.15 0.33 27.79
C GLU A 438 17.09 -0.60 27.18
N LYS A 439 17.14 -0.78 25.85
CA LYS A 439 16.26 -1.64 25.07
C LYS A 439 17.04 -2.81 24.49
N GLU A 440 16.37 -3.96 24.41
CA GLU A 440 16.92 -5.17 23.78
C GLU A 440 17.24 -4.98 22.29
N SER A 441 16.45 -4.18 21.58
CA SER A 441 16.72 -3.85 20.18
C SER A 441 18.02 -3.07 19.96
N GLY A 442 18.59 -2.48 21.01
CA GLY A 442 19.75 -1.59 20.90
C GLY A 442 19.44 -0.18 20.39
N TRP A 443 18.16 0.16 20.12
CA TRP A 443 17.77 1.41 19.46
C TRP A 443 16.70 2.19 20.22
N CYS A 444 16.94 3.49 20.39
CA CYS A 444 16.01 4.44 20.98
C CYS A 444 15.75 5.59 19.99
N SER A 445 14.58 6.25 20.11
CA SER A 445 14.30 7.49 19.38
C SER A 445 14.07 8.64 20.36
N THR A 446 14.50 9.83 19.96
CA THR A 446 14.19 11.08 20.67
C THR A 446 12.80 11.64 20.32
N LYS A 447 12.18 11.12 19.25
CA LYS A 447 10.85 11.50 18.79
C LYS A 447 9.80 10.58 19.40
N GLN A 448 8.70 11.17 19.87
CA GLN A 448 7.53 10.46 20.44
C GLN A 448 6.31 10.48 19.49
N THR A 449 6.46 11.20 18.39
CA THR A 449 5.50 11.45 17.31
C THR A 449 6.27 11.35 15.99
N SER A 450 5.61 11.39 14.83
CA SER A 450 6.27 11.15 13.52
C SER A 450 6.66 9.69 13.26
N PHE A 451 5.77 8.80 13.69
CA PHE A 451 5.80 7.37 13.35
C PHE A 451 4.40 6.96 12.87
N VAL A 452 4.38 6.12 11.85
CA VAL A 452 3.15 5.56 11.29
C VAL A 452 2.51 4.52 12.22
N SER A 453 3.31 3.83 13.04
CA SER A 453 2.84 2.82 13.99
C SER A 453 3.61 2.84 15.32
N ALA A 454 3.04 2.19 16.35
CA ALA A 454 3.72 1.98 17.62
C ALA A 454 4.93 1.04 17.48
N TYR A 455 4.81 0.07 16.56
CA TYR A 455 5.81 -0.93 16.25
C TYR A 455 7.06 -0.30 15.63
N ALA A 456 6.88 0.58 14.63
CA ALA A 456 7.92 1.41 14.04
C ALA A 456 8.73 2.16 15.10
N HIS A 457 8.06 2.84 16.04
CA HIS A 457 8.72 3.56 17.13
C HIS A 457 9.44 2.64 18.14
N LEU A 458 8.93 1.43 18.36
CA LEU A 458 9.42 0.54 19.41
C LEU A 458 10.74 -0.12 19.02
N LYS A 459 10.84 -0.61 17.79
CA LYS A 459 11.84 -1.59 17.38
C LYS A 459 13.19 -0.96 17.05
N ASN A 460 13.40 -0.49 15.83
CA ASN A 460 14.67 0.02 15.33
C ASN A 460 14.45 0.82 14.02
N PRO A 461 15.49 1.47 13.45
CA PRO A 461 15.36 2.25 12.21
C PRO A 461 14.92 1.47 10.98
N ASP A 462 15.28 0.19 10.87
CA ASP A 462 14.95 -0.69 9.75
C ASP A 462 13.44 -0.99 9.73
N GLU A 463 12.89 -1.38 10.87
CA GLU A 463 11.45 -1.61 11.06
C GLU A 463 10.65 -0.32 10.85
N ASP A 464 11.16 0.82 11.31
CA ASP A 464 10.54 2.12 11.02
C ASP A 464 10.51 2.45 9.52
N PHE A 465 11.59 2.13 8.80
CA PHE A 465 11.67 2.29 7.35
C PHE A 465 10.68 1.37 6.63
N ALA A 466 10.63 0.09 7.01
CA ALA A 466 9.75 -0.90 6.42
C ALA A 466 8.26 -0.54 6.59
N GLU A 467 7.88 -0.16 7.82
CA GLU A 467 6.53 0.32 8.14
C GLU A 467 6.17 1.58 7.33
N THR A 468 7.08 2.56 7.29
CA THR A 468 6.85 3.81 6.54
C THR A 468 6.74 3.55 5.03
N SER A 469 7.55 2.67 4.47
CA SER A 469 7.55 2.37 3.03
C SER A 469 6.27 1.68 2.59
N ALA A 470 5.77 0.75 3.41
CA ALA A 470 4.50 0.09 3.15
C ALA A 470 3.33 1.07 3.19
N ASP A 471 3.29 1.92 4.22
CA ASP A 471 2.27 2.96 4.33
C ASP A 471 2.42 4.05 3.25
N PHE A 472 3.64 4.36 2.77
CA PHE A 472 3.87 5.32 1.70
C PHE A 472 3.19 4.91 0.38
N ILE A 473 3.21 3.61 0.06
CA ILE A 473 2.62 3.08 -1.17
C ILE A 473 1.10 2.91 -1.00
N LEU A 474 0.65 2.28 0.09
CA LEU A 474 -0.75 1.86 0.25
C LEU A 474 -1.66 2.88 0.94
N ASN A 475 -1.06 3.78 1.73
CA ASN A 475 -1.79 4.78 2.52
C ASN A 475 -0.96 6.06 2.75
N PRO A 476 -0.48 6.73 1.68
CA PRO A 476 0.48 7.82 1.78
C PRO A 476 0.04 8.95 2.72
N ASP A 477 -1.26 9.15 2.89
CA ASP A 477 -1.82 10.19 3.76
C ASP A 477 -1.47 10.00 5.24
N ILE A 478 -1.32 8.75 5.73
CA ILE A 478 -0.86 8.50 7.11
C ILE A 478 0.59 8.97 7.30
N VAL A 479 1.42 8.84 6.27
CA VAL A 479 2.80 9.29 6.32
C VAL A 479 2.86 10.81 6.20
N ARG A 480 2.12 11.41 5.26
CA ARG A 480 2.03 12.88 5.10
C ARG A 480 1.53 13.56 6.36
N SER A 481 0.52 12.98 7.01
CA SER A 481 -0.13 13.58 8.18
C SER A 481 0.68 13.40 9.46
N ARG A 482 1.32 12.23 9.65
CA ARG A 482 2.05 11.92 10.89
C ARG A 482 3.53 12.27 10.81
N ALA A 483 4.17 12.03 9.67
CA ALA A 483 5.62 12.09 9.50
C ALA A 483 6.03 12.71 8.15
N PRO A 484 5.73 14.01 7.91
CA PRO A 484 6.00 14.67 6.63
C PRO A 484 7.47 14.59 6.19
N ASP A 485 8.43 14.76 7.11
CA ASP A 485 9.86 14.60 6.80
C ASP A 485 10.19 13.19 6.27
N LYS A 486 9.51 12.16 6.78
CA LYS A 486 9.69 10.78 6.31
C LYS A 486 9.00 10.54 4.97
N TYR A 487 7.83 11.15 4.76
CA TYR A 487 7.16 11.12 3.46
C TYR A 487 8.06 11.72 2.37
N GLU A 488 8.62 12.90 2.60
CA GLU A 488 9.54 13.55 1.66
C GLU A 488 10.81 12.72 1.44
N PHE A 489 11.37 12.15 2.51
CA PHE A 489 12.54 11.28 2.41
C PHE A 489 12.26 10.05 1.55
N VAL A 490 11.18 9.30 1.84
CA VAL A 490 10.83 8.10 1.07
C VAL A 490 10.51 8.46 -0.38
N ARG A 491 9.74 9.53 -0.63
CA ARG A 491 9.44 10.02 -1.98
C ARG A 491 10.71 10.33 -2.76
N ASP A 492 11.54 11.24 -2.25
CA ASP A 492 12.60 11.86 -3.03
C ASP A 492 13.92 11.06 -3.02
N ARG A 493 14.21 10.29 -1.95
CA ARG A 493 15.49 9.57 -1.79
C ARG A 493 15.38 8.07 -2.08
N VAL A 494 14.18 7.48 -1.93
CA VAL A 494 13.97 6.04 -2.07
C VAL A 494 13.14 5.73 -3.32
N MET A 495 11.99 6.37 -3.48
CA MET A 495 11.04 6.08 -4.55
C MET A 495 11.22 6.96 -5.80
N GLN A 496 12.37 7.62 -5.96
CA GLN A 496 12.75 8.39 -7.15
C GLN A 496 11.73 9.50 -7.53
N GLY A 497 11.08 10.10 -6.55
CA GLY A 497 10.08 11.14 -6.74
C GLY A 497 8.67 10.63 -6.97
N THR A 498 8.45 9.30 -7.07
CA THR A 498 7.14 8.68 -7.27
C THR A 498 6.17 9.09 -6.17
N ILE A 499 4.96 9.49 -6.56
CA ILE A 499 3.88 9.86 -5.65
C ILE A 499 2.78 8.80 -5.74
N TYR A 500 2.31 8.31 -4.60
CA TYR A 500 1.14 7.45 -4.53
C TYR A 500 -0.07 8.25 -4.02
N LEU A 501 -1.25 7.87 -4.49
CA LEU A 501 -2.54 8.35 -4.02
C LEU A 501 -3.43 7.15 -3.71
N ALA A 502 -4.07 7.16 -2.54
CA ALA A 502 -5.06 6.16 -2.15
C ALA A 502 -6.46 6.77 -2.33
N ARG A 503 -7.23 6.29 -3.31
CA ARG A 503 -8.55 6.83 -3.64
C ARG A 503 -9.64 5.82 -3.31
N ILE A 504 -10.57 6.19 -2.44
CA ILE A 504 -11.72 5.34 -2.13
C ILE A 504 -12.77 5.52 -3.23
N ARG A 505 -13.45 4.43 -3.60
CA ARG A 505 -14.61 4.43 -4.50
C ARG A 505 -15.60 5.54 -4.13
N GLU A 506 -15.99 6.38 -5.09
CA GLU A 506 -16.66 7.65 -4.82
C GLU A 506 -17.99 7.52 -4.05
N ASP A 507 -18.82 6.53 -4.38
CA ASP A 507 -20.10 6.26 -3.72
C ASP A 507 -19.96 5.62 -2.32
N LEU A 508 -18.74 5.26 -1.93
CA LEU A 508 -18.37 4.86 -0.57
C LEU A 508 -17.66 5.96 0.22
N THR A 509 -17.71 7.20 -0.28
CA THR A 509 -17.18 8.38 0.41
C THR A 509 -18.28 9.28 0.99
N PHE A 510 -17.93 10.02 2.04
CA PHE A 510 -18.80 11.01 2.67
C PHE A 510 -17.98 12.15 3.25
N THR A 511 -18.58 13.33 3.42
CA THR A 511 -17.88 14.49 3.97
C THR A 511 -18.16 14.66 5.47
N VAL A 512 -17.09 14.72 6.26
CA VAL A 512 -17.16 15.15 7.67
C VAL A 512 -16.93 16.65 7.74
N TYR A 513 -17.82 17.34 8.45
CA TYR A 513 -17.69 18.78 8.71
C TYR A 513 -17.13 18.98 10.11
N ASN A 514 -16.09 19.81 10.21
CA ASN A 514 -15.51 20.21 11.48
C ASN A 514 -14.90 21.61 11.39
N LEU A 515 -15.41 22.55 12.19
CA LEU A 515 -14.86 23.90 12.29
C LEU A 515 -13.61 23.98 13.17
N PHE A 516 -13.37 22.95 13.98
CA PHE A 516 -12.30 22.87 14.98
C PHE A 516 -11.67 21.46 14.98
N PRO A 517 -10.95 21.07 13.90
CA PRO A 517 -10.22 19.80 13.86
C PRO A 517 -9.23 19.64 15.00
N ASP A 518 -9.08 18.41 15.47
CA ASP A 518 -8.03 18.04 16.41
C ASP A 518 -6.91 17.26 15.72
N TYR A 519 -5.80 17.95 15.45
CA TYR A 519 -4.57 17.35 14.95
C TYR A 519 -3.48 17.29 16.01
N VAL A 520 -3.83 17.53 17.27
CA VAL A 520 -2.89 17.66 18.36
C VAL A 520 -2.76 16.32 19.07
N TYR A 521 -1.55 15.79 19.11
CA TYR A 521 -1.29 14.54 19.82
C TYR A 521 -1.55 14.67 21.33
N PRO A 522 -1.94 13.58 22.01
CA PRO A 522 -2.04 13.53 23.45
C PRO A 522 -0.83 14.15 24.16
N GLY A 523 -1.08 14.80 25.31
CA GLY A 523 -0.04 15.42 26.12
C GLY A 523 1.05 14.44 26.54
N LYS A 524 2.27 14.95 26.80
CA LYS A 524 3.37 14.10 27.30
C LYS A 524 3.04 13.52 28.67
N ALA A 525 3.49 12.30 28.96
CA ALA A 525 3.40 11.75 30.31
C ALA A 525 4.09 12.70 31.31
N LYS A 526 3.33 13.10 32.34
CA LYS A 526 3.76 14.00 33.41
C LYS A 526 4.05 13.24 34.68
N ARG A 527 3.25 12.20 34.97
CA ARG A 527 3.38 11.37 36.17
C ARG A 527 2.83 9.98 35.90
N ILE A 528 3.54 8.97 36.36
CA ILE A 528 3.03 7.61 36.43
C ILE A 528 2.98 7.21 37.91
N LYS A 529 1.85 6.67 38.36
CA LYS A 529 1.74 5.97 39.63
C LYS A 529 1.53 4.50 39.36
N VAL A 530 2.28 3.66 40.06
CA VAL A 530 2.10 2.22 40.06
C VAL A 530 1.87 1.79 41.50
N GLU A 531 0.78 1.08 41.73
CA GLU A 531 0.44 0.44 43.00
C GLU A 531 0.37 -1.07 42.77
N VAL A 532 1.06 -1.82 43.63
CA VAL A 532 0.97 -3.28 43.68
C VAL A 532 0.42 -3.64 45.05
N ALA A 533 -0.85 -4.02 45.09
CA ALA A 533 -1.55 -4.33 46.33
C ALA A 533 -1.70 -5.85 46.50
N GLY A 534 -1.54 -6.33 47.74
CA GLY A 534 -1.62 -7.75 48.11
C GLY A 534 -0.50 -8.12 49.08
N ALA A 535 -0.77 -9.00 50.06
CA ALA A 535 0.28 -9.53 50.93
C ALA A 535 1.25 -10.40 50.12
N SER A 536 2.43 -10.70 50.67
CA SER A 536 3.48 -11.45 49.94
C SER A 536 2.98 -12.79 49.40
N ASN A 537 2.13 -13.49 50.13
CA ASN A 537 1.52 -14.78 49.78
C ASN A 537 0.10 -14.70 49.17
N GLU A 538 -0.33 -13.52 48.73
CA GLU A 538 -1.62 -13.30 48.07
C GLU A 538 -1.41 -12.84 46.63
N ASP A 539 -2.42 -13.02 45.78
CA ASP A 539 -2.43 -12.45 44.43
C ASP A 539 -2.26 -10.93 44.50
N LYS A 540 -1.58 -10.36 43.51
CA LYS A 540 -1.26 -8.95 43.43
C LYS A 540 -2.20 -8.23 42.48
N ARG A 541 -2.93 -7.25 42.97
CA ARG A 541 -3.63 -6.29 42.12
C ARG A 541 -2.70 -5.14 41.76
N VAL A 542 -2.29 -5.10 40.49
CA VAL A 542 -1.51 -4.00 39.90
C VAL A 542 -2.48 -2.92 39.45
N THR A 543 -2.26 -1.69 39.88
CA THR A 543 -3.01 -0.50 39.44
C THR A 543 -2.02 0.53 38.92
N VAL A 544 -2.26 1.02 37.72
CA VAL A 544 -1.40 2.02 37.07
C VAL A 544 -2.24 3.21 36.70
N GLU A 545 -1.76 4.39 37.07
CA GLU A 545 -2.31 5.69 36.68
C GLU A 545 -1.25 6.43 35.85
N VAL A 546 -1.60 6.83 34.64
CA VAL A 546 -0.79 7.74 33.82
C VAL A 546 -1.49 9.09 33.79
N GLU A 547 -0.84 10.13 34.29
CA GLU A 547 -1.26 11.53 34.15
C GLU A 547 -0.38 12.20 33.09
N ILE A 548 -1.01 12.91 32.17
CA ILE A 548 -0.34 13.65 31.10
C ILE A 548 -0.33 15.16 31.36
N HIS A 549 0.55 15.87 30.66
CA HIS A 549 0.54 17.33 30.61
C HIS A 549 -0.29 17.80 29.41
N ALA A 550 -1.54 18.16 29.67
CA ALA A 550 -2.45 18.78 28.71
C ALA A 550 -2.80 20.21 29.17
N LEU A 551 -2.57 21.19 28.30
CA LEU A 551 -2.99 22.58 28.51
C LEU A 551 -4.42 22.82 28.03
N ASP A 552 -4.83 22.07 27.01
CA ASP A 552 -6.19 22.00 26.50
C ASP A 552 -6.64 20.54 26.56
N LEU A 553 -7.70 20.26 27.30
CA LEU A 553 -8.18 18.89 27.48
C LEU A 553 -8.79 18.32 26.19
N LEU A 554 -9.38 19.18 25.35
CA LEU A 554 -10.04 18.73 24.13
C LEU A 554 -9.05 18.35 23.04
N LEU A 555 -7.88 18.99 23.02
CA LEU A 555 -6.85 18.77 22.00
C LEU A 555 -5.68 17.91 22.48
N GLN A 556 -5.39 17.88 23.79
CA GLN A 556 -4.24 17.15 24.33
C GLN A 556 -4.67 16.08 25.32
N GLY A 557 -5.98 15.85 25.43
CA GLY A 557 -6.53 14.81 26.29
C GLY A 557 -6.12 13.42 25.84
N ILE A 558 -6.41 12.46 26.69
CA ILE A 558 -6.18 11.05 26.42
C ILE A 558 -7.45 10.27 26.72
N GLU A 559 -7.82 9.37 25.83
CA GLU A 559 -8.92 8.43 26.03
C GLU A 559 -8.41 7.12 26.63
N ARG A 560 -7.33 6.60 26.05
CA ARG A 560 -6.77 5.31 26.43
C ARG A 560 -5.27 5.27 26.29
N ALA A 561 -4.67 4.32 27.01
CA ALA A 561 -3.27 3.97 26.84
C ALA A 561 -3.09 2.46 26.88
N GLN A 562 -2.01 1.99 26.26
CA GLN A 562 -1.63 0.59 26.23
C GLN A 562 -0.14 0.43 26.56
N ALA A 563 0.18 -0.58 27.37
CA ALA A 563 1.56 -0.96 27.66
C ALA A 563 1.68 -2.47 27.88
N ARG A 564 2.65 -3.12 27.25
CA ARG A 564 3.08 -4.48 27.62
C ARG A 564 4.05 -4.38 28.79
N VAL A 565 3.72 -4.98 29.93
CA VAL A 565 4.56 -4.98 31.15
C VAL A 565 5.21 -6.34 31.31
N ALA A 566 6.53 -6.39 31.25
CA ALA A 566 7.32 -7.62 31.34
C ALA A 566 8.14 -7.68 32.64
N SER A 567 8.38 -8.90 33.12
CA SER A 567 9.25 -9.20 34.26
C SER A 567 10.73 -9.27 33.83
N THR A 568 11.63 -9.61 34.76
CA THR A 568 13.04 -9.86 34.42
C THR A 568 13.31 -11.23 33.83
N GLU A 569 12.31 -12.11 33.77
CA GLU A 569 12.38 -13.44 33.12
C GLU A 569 11.42 -13.49 31.92
N ASP A 570 11.11 -12.34 31.33
CA ASP A 570 10.30 -12.17 30.11
C ASP A 570 8.85 -12.70 30.16
N THR A 571 8.35 -13.12 31.33
CA THR A 571 6.90 -13.24 31.54
C THR A 571 6.24 -11.86 31.46
N TYR A 572 5.09 -11.75 30.78
CA TYR A 572 4.47 -10.46 30.51
C TYR A 572 2.94 -10.49 30.58
N PHE A 573 2.36 -9.30 30.73
CA PHE A 573 0.94 -9.05 30.52
C PHE A 573 0.73 -7.73 29.78
N ASP A 574 -0.35 -7.66 29.00
CA ASP A 574 -0.77 -6.41 28.36
C ASP A 574 -1.72 -5.64 29.26
N LEU A 575 -1.41 -4.36 29.48
CA LEU A 575 -2.17 -3.46 30.32
C LEU A 575 -2.84 -2.38 29.48
N TRP A 576 -4.17 -2.40 29.48
CA TRP A 576 -5.00 -1.33 28.95
C TRP A 576 -5.39 -0.38 30.07
N LEU A 577 -5.24 0.92 29.80
CA LEU A 577 -5.65 2.00 30.69
C LEU A 577 -6.71 2.83 29.97
N TYR A 578 -7.75 3.21 30.70
CA TYR A 578 -8.85 4.02 30.17
C TYR A 578 -8.98 5.30 30.97
N SER A 579 -9.54 6.33 30.34
CA SER A 579 -9.85 7.61 30.98
C SER A 579 -10.57 7.40 32.31
N ASP A 580 -10.21 8.19 33.32
CA ASP A 580 -10.91 8.20 34.61
C ASP A 580 -12.32 8.80 34.51
N VAL A 581 -12.67 9.33 33.34
CA VAL A 581 -14.03 9.70 32.93
C VAL A 581 -14.45 8.79 31.78
N PRO A 582 -15.32 7.80 32.00
CA PRO A 582 -15.66 6.81 30.97
C PRO A 582 -16.22 7.46 29.70
N GLY A 583 -15.59 7.16 28.56
CA GLY A 583 -16.00 7.65 27.24
C GLY A 583 -15.67 9.11 26.95
N GLU A 584 -14.86 9.78 27.79
CA GLU A 584 -14.43 11.16 27.59
C GLU A 584 -12.91 11.29 27.69
N LEU A 585 -12.35 12.31 27.03
CA LEU A 585 -10.95 12.70 27.21
C LEU A 585 -10.68 13.10 28.66
N SER A 586 -9.56 12.63 29.19
CA SER A 586 -9.05 13.05 30.50
C SER A 586 -7.58 13.46 30.40
N THR A 587 -7.04 14.02 31.48
CA THR A 587 -5.59 14.13 31.68
C THR A 587 -5.02 12.90 32.38
N ARG A 588 -5.86 11.91 32.68
CA ARG A 588 -5.52 10.75 33.48
C ARG A 588 -6.22 9.50 32.95
N VAL A 589 -5.43 8.45 32.75
CA VAL A 589 -5.92 7.09 32.46
C VAL A 589 -5.51 6.13 33.58
N ILE A 590 -6.35 5.13 33.84
CA ILE A 590 -6.14 4.13 34.89
C ILE A 590 -6.38 2.74 34.30
N GLY A 591 -5.46 1.81 34.57
CA GLY A 591 -5.62 0.40 34.25
C GLY A 591 -5.32 -0.47 35.46
N THR A 592 -5.94 -1.65 35.52
CA THR A 592 -5.64 -2.64 36.56
C THR A 592 -5.43 -4.01 35.96
N HIS A 593 -4.56 -4.80 36.58
CA HIS A 593 -4.30 -6.20 36.22
C HIS A 593 -4.09 -7.03 37.48
N ASP A 594 -4.54 -8.28 37.48
CA ASP A 594 -4.28 -9.23 38.56
C ASP A 594 -3.11 -10.14 38.19
N LEU A 595 -2.09 -10.17 39.04
CA LEU A 595 -1.01 -11.14 38.96
C LEU A 595 -1.21 -12.19 40.04
N SER A 596 -1.02 -13.45 39.68
CA SER A 596 -1.01 -14.53 40.68
C SER A 596 0.09 -14.31 41.72
N LYS A 597 -0.10 -14.85 42.93
CA LYS A 597 0.96 -15.01 43.94
C LYS A 597 2.16 -15.84 43.46
N TYR A 598 1.99 -16.60 42.38
CA TYR A 598 3.04 -17.38 41.73
C TYR A 598 3.83 -16.60 40.67
N ALA A 599 3.36 -15.42 40.23
CA ALA A 599 4.05 -14.62 39.23
C ALA A 599 5.47 -14.21 39.68
N LYS A 600 6.36 -13.95 38.71
CA LYS A 600 7.77 -13.57 38.96
C LYS A 600 7.90 -12.47 40.03
N ALA A 601 8.64 -12.74 41.10
CA ALA A 601 9.06 -11.73 42.06
C ALA A 601 10.20 -10.88 41.50
N GLY A 602 10.25 -9.61 41.90
CA GLY A 602 11.27 -8.69 41.43
C GLY A 602 10.69 -7.56 40.59
N LEU A 603 11.50 -7.04 39.67
CA LEU A 603 11.17 -5.85 38.90
C LEU A 603 10.33 -6.19 37.68
N TRP A 604 9.29 -5.38 37.44
CA TRP A 604 8.48 -5.41 36.23
C TRP A 604 8.48 -4.03 35.58
N ARG A 605 8.50 -3.98 34.24
CA ARG A 605 8.52 -2.73 33.49
C ARG A 605 7.93 -2.88 32.08
N PRO A 606 7.28 -1.83 31.55
CA PRO A 606 6.92 -1.78 30.15
C PRO A 606 8.07 -1.29 29.27
N GLN A 607 8.11 -1.71 28.01
CA GLN A 607 9.08 -1.21 27.02
C GLN A 607 8.60 0.09 26.33
N GLN A 608 7.29 0.27 26.25
CA GLN A 608 6.63 1.43 25.64
C GLN A 608 5.28 1.66 26.29
N ILE A 609 4.80 2.89 26.24
CA ILE A 609 3.41 3.24 26.49
C ILE A 609 2.88 3.98 25.27
N ARG A 610 1.82 3.47 24.65
CA ARG A 610 1.05 4.17 23.62
C ARG A 610 -0.06 4.97 24.30
N LEU A 611 -0.21 6.23 23.94
CA LEU A 611 -1.29 7.13 24.38
C LEU A 611 -2.14 7.48 23.16
N ASP A 612 -3.46 7.33 23.24
CA ASP A 612 -4.39 7.66 22.16
C ASP A 612 -5.48 8.61 22.67
N ASP A 613 -5.84 9.60 21.85
CA ASP A 613 -7.06 10.39 22.03
C ASP A 613 -8.27 9.69 21.36
N GLN A 614 -9.41 10.37 21.33
CA GLN A 614 -10.65 9.85 20.75
C GLN A 614 -10.65 9.87 19.22
N VAL A 615 -9.90 10.78 18.60
CA VAL A 615 -9.86 10.95 17.15
C VAL A 615 -8.70 10.18 16.51
N GLY A 616 -7.96 9.36 17.28
CA GLY A 616 -6.91 8.49 16.77
C GLY A 616 -5.51 9.10 16.69
N ASN A 617 -5.28 10.33 17.19
CA ASN A 617 -3.92 10.83 17.33
C ASN A 617 -3.21 10.04 18.44
N SER A 618 -1.99 9.57 18.15
CA SER A 618 -1.22 8.77 19.10
C SER A 618 0.13 9.37 19.42
N ARG A 619 0.51 9.32 20.70
CA ARG A 619 1.87 9.54 21.17
C ARG A 619 2.47 8.23 21.65
N PHE A 620 3.70 7.96 21.24
CA PHE A 620 4.46 6.80 21.68
C PHE A 620 5.53 7.23 22.68
N LEU A 621 5.55 6.60 23.85
CA LEU A 621 6.53 6.88 24.90
C LEU A 621 7.44 5.67 25.03
N GLY A 622 8.75 5.86 24.80
CA GLY A 622 9.78 4.88 25.08
C GLY A 622 10.27 4.94 26.53
N LEU A 623 11.10 3.98 26.92
CA LEU A 623 11.68 3.87 28.28
C LEU A 623 12.35 5.16 28.81
N ASN A 624 12.88 6.00 27.92
CA ASN A 624 13.57 7.24 28.30
C ASN A 624 12.61 8.41 28.54
N ASP A 625 11.33 8.24 28.19
CA ASP A 625 10.31 9.30 28.26
C ASP A 625 9.55 9.31 29.59
N PHE A 626 9.63 8.22 30.36
CA PHE A 626 8.92 8.06 31.62
C PHE A 626 9.72 7.25 32.63
N GLY A 627 9.39 7.44 33.92
CA GLY A 627 9.89 6.60 34.99
C GLY A 627 8.87 5.53 35.35
N TRP A 628 9.25 4.25 35.29
CA TRP A 628 8.45 3.14 35.79
C TRP A 628 9.25 2.29 36.77
N ARG A 629 8.66 2.02 37.93
CA ARG A 629 9.22 1.07 38.89
C ARG A 629 8.08 0.29 39.53
N MET A 630 8.00 -0.97 39.19
CA MET A 630 7.08 -1.93 39.79
C MET A 630 7.91 -3.06 40.40
N PHE A 631 7.60 -3.42 41.63
CA PHE A 631 8.21 -4.55 42.32
C PHE A 631 7.11 -5.47 42.82
N VAL A 632 7.23 -6.76 42.50
CA VAL A 632 6.33 -7.82 42.94
C VAL A 632 7.04 -8.64 44.02
N ASP A 633 6.44 -8.76 45.20
CA ASP A 633 6.96 -9.56 46.33
C ASP A 633 6.17 -10.86 46.42
N ASN A 634 6.62 -11.87 45.67
CA ASN A 634 6.02 -13.20 45.59
C ASN A 634 7.06 -14.25 46.07
N PRO A 635 7.08 -14.66 47.34
CA PRO A 635 8.00 -15.68 47.83
C PRO A 635 7.64 -17.08 47.34
N GLU A 636 6.43 -17.25 46.79
CA GLU A 636 5.94 -18.45 46.12
C GLU A 636 6.10 -18.31 44.59
N GLU A 637 7.03 -17.47 44.09
CA GLU A 637 7.24 -17.35 42.65
C GLU A 637 7.54 -18.70 42.00
N ASP A 638 6.89 -18.95 40.88
CA ASP A 638 7.13 -20.09 40.03
C ASP A 638 7.81 -19.62 38.75
N LEU A 639 8.93 -20.26 38.42
CA LEU A 639 9.73 -19.98 37.21
C LEU A 639 9.77 -21.21 36.29
N ILE A 640 9.14 -22.30 36.70
CA ILE A 640 9.14 -23.54 35.97
C ILE A 640 7.96 -23.45 35.01
N ALA A 641 8.24 -23.53 33.71
CA ALA A 641 7.18 -23.61 32.72
C ALA A 641 6.48 -24.97 32.79
N PRO A 642 5.18 -25.05 32.44
CA PRO A 642 4.46 -26.32 32.39
C PRO A 642 5.16 -27.32 31.46
N GLU A 643 5.45 -28.54 31.91
CA GLU A 643 6.15 -29.54 31.10
C GLU A 643 5.14 -30.44 30.37
N TYR A 644 5.18 -30.47 29.04
CA TYR A 644 4.38 -31.42 28.24
C TYR A 644 4.86 -32.85 28.49
N VAL A 645 3.93 -33.80 28.62
CA VAL A 645 4.27 -35.23 28.74
C VAL A 645 4.28 -35.89 27.36
N PRO A 646 5.43 -36.40 26.88
CA PRO A 646 5.50 -37.05 25.58
C PRO A 646 4.56 -38.24 25.42
N GLY A 647 3.93 -38.34 24.25
CA GLY A 647 2.99 -39.38 23.84
C GLY A 647 1.62 -39.25 24.50
N SER A 648 1.31 -38.11 25.13
CA SER A 648 0.05 -37.89 25.84
C SER A 648 -1.00 -37.14 25.02
N ALA A 649 -0.60 -36.45 23.94
CA ALA A 649 -1.54 -35.74 23.11
C ALA A 649 -2.49 -36.68 22.37
N SER A 650 -3.77 -36.32 22.38
CA SER A 650 -4.83 -37.00 21.65
C SER A 650 -5.78 -35.98 21.04
N LEU A 651 -6.43 -36.41 19.97
CA LEU A 651 -7.52 -35.71 19.32
C LEU A 651 -8.66 -36.71 19.16
N GLU A 652 -9.85 -36.37 19.62
CA GLU A 652 -11.03 -37.26 19.58
C GLU A 652 -12.25 -36.52 19.05
N LEU A 653 -12.98 -37.13 18.11
CA LEU A 653 -14.28 -36.62 17.65
C LEU A 653 -15.39 -37.12 18.56
N GLY A 654 -16.17 -36.18 19.10
CA GLY A 654 -17.29 -36.46 20.00
C GLY A 654 -18.45 -35.48 19.84
N GLU A 655 -19.33 -35.46 20.83
CA GLU A 655 -20.44 -34.51 20.95
C GLU A 655 -20.19 -33.57 22.15
N ALA A 656 -20.52 -32.29 21.98
CA ALA A 656 -20.45 -31.28 23.03
C ALA A 656 -21.74 -30.43 23.07
N GLU A 657 -22.07 -29.91 24.25
CA GLU A 657 -23.13 -28.92 24.42
C GLU A 657 -22.50 -27.53 24.58
N ILE A 658 -22.55 -26.72 23.52
CA ILE A 658 -22.04 -25.34 23.53
C ILE A 658 -23.23 -24.39 23.34
N ASN A 659 -23.38 -23.41 24.25
CA ASN A 659 -24.51 -22.47 24.26
C ASN A 659 -25.90 -23.13 24.24
N GLY A 660 -26.03 -24.33 24.84
CA GLY A 660 -27.29 -25.10 24.85
C GLY A 660 -27.63 -25.79 23.53
N GLN A 661 -26.68 -25.83 22.58
CA GLN A 661 -26.79 -26.53 21.31
C GLN A 661 -25.90 -27.78 21.34
N GLN A 662 -26.46 -28.93 20.99
CA GLN A 662 -25.70 -30.16 20.79
C GLN A 662 -25.02 -30.09 19.42
N ILE A 663 -23.70 -30.16 19.40
CA ILE A 663 -22.87 -30.11 18.21
C ILE A 663 -21.78 -31.17 18.29
N ARG A 664 -21.18 -31.55 17.14
CA ARG A 664 -19.94 -32.31 17.18
C ARG A 664 -18.81 -31.39 17.65
N ALA A 665 -17.80 -31.98 18.26
CA ALA A 665 -16.59 -31.26 18.66
C ALA A 665 -15.37 -32.18 18.55
N LEU A 666 -14.24 -31.58 18.22
CA LEU A 666 -12.94 -32.21 18.38
C LEU A 666 -12.40 -31.84 19.77
N THR A 667 -12.19 -32.85 20.60
CA THR A 667 -11.54 -32.66 21.90
C THR A 667 -10.06 -32.96 21.74
N ALA A 668 -9.23 -31.93 21.82
CA ALA A 668 -7.79 -32.08 21.97
C ALA A 668 -7.45 -32.19 23.46
N SER A 669 -6.63 -33.16 23.84
CA SER A 669 -6.16 -33.29 25.23
C SER A 669 -4.74 -33.78 25.32
N TRP A 670 -4.01 -33.33 26.34
CA TRP A 670 -2.66 -33.80 26.63
C TRP A 670 -2.34 -33.64 28.11
N GLN A 671 -1.36 -34.39 28.59
CA GLN A 671 -0.91 -34.32 29.98
C GLN A 671 0.18 -33.26 30.11
N VAL A 672 0.12 -32.51 31.21
CA VAL A 672 1.10 -31.48 31.57
C VAL A 672 1.50 -31.69 33.01
N VAL A 673 2.80 -31.68 33.29
CA VAL A 673 3.33 -31.67 34.65
C VAL A 673 3.46 -30.22 35.09
N GLU A 674 2.55 -29.79 35.95
CA GLU A 674 2.47 -28.43 36.46
C GLU A 674 1.92 -28.45 37.90
N GLU A 675 2.58 -27.75 38.83
CA GLU A 675 2.13 -27.63 40.23
C GLU A 675 1.05 -26.54 40.38
N HIS A 676 1.08 -25.52 39.53
CA HIS A 676 0.27 -24.31 39.60
C HIS A 676 -0.44 -24.00 38.27
N PRO A 677 -1.35 -24.88 37.80
CA PRO A 677 -2.03 -24.68 36.53
C PRO A 677 -2.92 -23.42 36.56
N ARG A 678 -2.98 -22.71 35.43
CA ARG A 678 -3.74 -21.45 35.29
C ARG A 678 -5.25 -21.63 35.37
N GLY A 679 -5.78 -22.80 34.99
CA GLY A 679 -7.22 -23.00 34.79
C GLY A 679 -7.65 -22.59 33.38
N GLU A 680 -8.65 -21.72 33.28
CA GLU A 680 -9.13 -21.21 31.98
C GLU A 680 -8.04 -20.41 31.26
N ASN A 681 -7.98 -20.54 29.93
CA ASN A 681 -6.92 -19.99 29.07
C ASN A 681 -5.51 -20.44 29.49
N GLY A 682 -5.42 -21.57 30.19
CA GLY A 682 -4.17 -22.19 30.60
C GLY A 682 -3.55 -23.10 29.55
N CYS A 683 -4.27 -23.36 28.48
CA CYS A 683 -3.73 -23.97 27.28
C CYS A 683 -4.35 -23.36 26.03
N TYR A 684 -3.67 -23.57 24.93
CA TYR A 684 -4.05 -23.14 23.59
C TYR A 684 -3.60 -24.21 22.60
N ALA A 685 -4.37 -24.43 21.55
CA ALA A 685 -3.97 -25.31 20.46
C ALA A 685 -4.45 -24.76 19.12
N ALA A 686 -3.73 -25.14 18.06
CA ALA A 686 -4.13 -24.93 16.69
C ALA A 686 -4.29 -26.29 15.99
N LEU A 687 -5.44 -26.49 15.36
CA LEU A 687 -5.72 -27.63 14.48
C LEU A 687 -5.65 -27.18 13.04
N ASN A 688 -4.97 -27.93 12.18
CA ASN A 688 -5.05 -27.70 10.75
C ASN A 688 -5.82 -28.85 10.09
N ASP A 689 -6.57 -28.55 9.04
CA ASP A 689 -7.10 -29.57 8.15
C ASP A 689 -6.18 -29.79 6.94
N GLU A 690 -6.53 -30.73 6.07
CA GLU A 690 -5.73 -31.07 4.89
C GLU A 690 -5.94 -30.13 3.68
N PHE A 691 -6.87 -29.17 3.76
CA PHE A 691 -7.17 -28.26 2.67
C PHE A 691 -6.25 -27.03 2.72
N VAL A 692 -5.57 -26.77 1.62
CA VAL A 692 -4.69 -25.59 1.52
C VAL A 692 -5.49 -24.29 1.62
N THR A 693 -6.77 -24.29 1.19
CA THR A 693 -7.65 -23.11 1.11
C THR A 693 -8.26 -22.68 2.44
N THR A 694 -8.01 -23.41 3.53
CA THR A 694 -8.51 -23.06 4.87
C THR A 694 -7.36 -22.56 5.75
N TYR A 695 -7.72 -22.06 6.93
CA TYR A 695 -6.79 -21.67 7.99
C TYR A 695 -7.05 -22.52 9.24
N SER A 696 -6.08 -22.54 10.15
CA SER A 696 -6.12 -23.36 11.35
C SER A 696 -7.25 -22.93 12.29
N LEU A 697 -7.88 -23.92 12.91
CA LEU A 697 -8.80 -23.69 14.01
C LEU A 697 -7.97 -23.49 15.28
N GLN A 698 -8.09 -22.31 15.88
CA GLN A 698 -7.32 -21.93 17.06
C GLN A 698 -8.25 -21.71 18.24
N GLU A 699 -7.95 -22.32 19.39
CA GLU A 699 -8.82 -22.20 20.56
C GLU A 699 -8.03 -22.25 21.87
N TYR A 700 -8.52 -21.52 22.87
CA TYR A 700 -8.02 -21.62 24.24
C TYR A 700 -8.80 -22.67 25.00
N GLY A 701 -8.14 -23.34 25.94
CA GLY A 701 -8.83 -24.25 26.82
C GLY A 701 -8.31 -24.21 28.24
N ARG A 702 -8.67 -25.26 28.97
CA ARG A 702 -8.48 -25.33 30.41
C ARG A 702 -7.31 -26.24 30.75
N SER A 703 -6.37 -25.71 31.54
CA SER A 703 -5.34 -26.51 32.20
C SER A 703 -5.75 -26.86 33.63
N SER A 704 -5.36 -28.05 34.08
CA SER A 704 -5.62 -28.57 35.43
C SER A 704 -4.53 -29.56 35.84
N GLU A 705 -4.61 -30.09 37.06
CA GLU A 705 -3.73 -31.19 37.52
C GLU A 705 -3.87 -32.46 36.64
N ASP A 706 -4.99 -32.64 35.96
CA ASP A 706 -5.26 -33.77 35.06
C ASP A 706 -4.78 -33.49 33.61
N GLY A 707 -4.06 -32.39 33.37
CA GLY A 707 -3.60 -31.95 32.07
C GLY A 707 -4.48 -30.87 31.42
N CYS A 708 -4.35 -30.75 30.11
CA CYS A 708 -5.01 -29.75 29.27
C CYS A 708 -6.10 -30.37 28.41
N SER A 709 -7.19 -29.63 28.22
CA SER A 709 -8.29 -30.03 27.34
C SER A 709 -8.90 -28.82 26.64
N ILE A 710 -9.08 -28.96 25.33
CA ILE A 710 -9.64 -27.95 24.43
C ILE A 710 -10.74 -28.60 23.59
N ASN A 711 -11.86 -27.91 23.40
CA ASN A 711 -12.94 -28.37 22.54
C ASN A 711 -13.11 -27.40 21.37
N PHE A 712 -12.84 -27.88 20.17
CA PHE A 712 -13.11 -27.18 18.93
C PHE A 712 -14.53 -27.51 18.48
N ALA A 713 -15.37 -26.49 18.33
CA ALA A 713 -16.72 -26.68 17.82
C ALA A 713 -16.66 -27.18 16.36
N MET A 714 -17.34 -28.29 16.07
CA MET A 714 -17.39 -28.88 14.73
C MET A 714 -18.84 -29.02 14.23
N PRO A 715 -19.56 -27.93 13.94
CA PRO A 715 -20.86 -28.02 13.28
C PRO A 715 -20.79 -28.75 11.93
N ASP A 716 -21.94 -29.19 11.42
CA ASP A 716 -22.02 -30.03 10.20
C ASP A 716 -21.65 -29.33 8.88
N TYR A 717 -21.17 -28.09 8.95
CA TYR A 717 -20.59 -27.35 7.84
C TYR A 717 -19.07 -27.21 7.91
N MET A 718 -18.40 -27.69 8.96
CA MET A 718 -16.94 -27.70 8.93
C MET A 718 -16.43 -28.60 7.79
N PRO A 719 -15.28 -28.29 7.16
CA PRO A 719 -14.69 -29.12 6.12
C PRO A 719 -14.60 -30.60 6.49
N SER A 720 -14.78 -31.48 5.51
CA SER A 720 -14.59 -32.92 5.72
C SER A 720 -13.17 -33.31 5.36
N GLY A 721 -12.43 -33.91 6.28
CA GLY A 721 -11.06 -34.31 6.01
C GLY A 721 -10.30 -34.67 7.27
N LEU A 722 -9.00 -34.84 7.12
CA LEU A 722 -8.09 -35.08 8.23
C LEU A 722 -7.77 -33.78 8.97
N TYR A 723 -8.14 -33.70 10.26
CA TYR A 723 -7.74 -32.64 11.16
C TYR A 723 -6.58 -33.10 12.04
N SER A 724 -5.50 -32.33 12.12
CA SER A 724 -4.31 -32.64 12.91
C SER A 724 -3.98 -31.55 13.94
N LEU A 725 -3.58 -31.97 15.14
CA LEU A 725 -3.11 -31.10 16.21
C LEU A 725 -1.63 -30.75 15.97
N ASN A 726 -1.37 -29.60 15.36
CA ASN A 726 -0.01 -29.22 14.93
C ASN A 726 0.78 -28.47 15.99
N TYR A 727 0.09 -27.77 16.88
CA TYR A 727 0.72 -26.89 17.85
C TYR A 727 -0.08 -26.82 19.15
N THR A 728 0.62 -26.87 20.29
CA THR A 728 0.05 -26.62 21.61
C THR A 728 0.89 -25.62 22.37
N ARG A 729 0.24 -24.83 23.22
CA ARG A 729 0.86 -23.89 24.14
C ARG A 729 0.23 -24.04 25.52
N ASN A 730 1.06 -24.18 26.54
CA ASN A 730 0.64 -24.29 27.93
C ASN A 730 1.08 -23.04 28.69
N ILE A 731 0.21 -22.54 29.57
CA ILE A 731 0.45 -21.35 30.37
C ILE A 731 0.07 -21.68 31.81
N ASP A 732 0.99 -21.45 32.76
CA ASP A 732 0.72 -21.62 34.18
C ASP A 732 0.08 -20.37 34.82
N ALA A 733 -0.17 -20.44 36.13
CA ALA A 733 -0.67 -19.31 36.90
C ALA A 733 0.35 -18.15 37.02
N ALA A 734 1.65 -18.43 36.88
CA ALA A 734 2.75 -17.46 36.93
C ALA A 734 3.03 -16.75 35.59
N LEU A 735 2.35 -17.15 34.51
CA LEU A 735 2.56 -16.74 33.12
C LEU A 735 3.83 -17.32 32.47
N ASN A 736 4.45 -18.34 33.06
CA ASN A 736 5.44 -19.14 32.33
C ASN A 736 4.70 -19.96 31.28
N GLU A 737 5.35 -20.17 30.15
CA GLU A 737 4.76 -20.86 29.03
C GLU A 737 5.69 -21.92 28.47
N SER A 738 5.09 -23.02 27.99
CA SER A 738 5.76 -23.98 27.12
C SER A 738 4.98 -24.12 25.84
N ARG A 739 5.68 -24.46 24.77
CA ARG A 739 5.13 -24.59 23.42
C ARG A 739 5.63 -25.89 22.84
N GLN A 740 4.77 -26.59 22.12
CA GLN A 740 5.09 -27.87 21.51
C GLN A 740 4.57 -27.88 20.08
N PHE A 741 5.35 -28.47 19.21
CA PHE A 741 4.95 -28.82 17.86
C PHE A 741 5.18 -30.31 17.62
N PHE A 742 4.41 -30.86 16.69
CA PHE A 742 4.44 -32.27 16.35
C PHE A 742 5.12 -32.44 14.99
N SER A 743 6.33 -33.01 14.99
CA SER A 743 7.10 -33.32 13.78
C SER A 743 8.12 -34.43 14.09
N SER A 744 8.36 -35.34 13.14
CA SER A 744 9.22 -36.51 13.36
C SER A 744 10.73 -36.21 13.32
N ASP A 745 11.16 -35.11 12.71
CA ASP A 745 12.56 -34.98 12.25
C ASP A 745 13.27 -33.63 12.51
N LEU A 746 12.71 -32.76 13.36
CA LEU A 746 13.38 -31.50 13.72
C LEU A 746 14.35 -31.62 14.90
N PRO A 747 15.51 -30.93 14.87
CA PRO A 747 16.35 -30.76 16.05
C PRO A 747 15.62 -29.90 17.10
N ASP A 748 15.55 -30.42 18.32
CA ASP A 748 15.07 -29.65 19.48
C ASP A 748 16.07 -28.54 19.81
N ASN A 749 15.66 -27.30 19.56
CA ASN A 749 16.48 -26.12 19.76
C ASN A 749 15.93 -25.20 20.88
N GLY A 750 14.84 -25.57 21.56
CA GLY A 750 14.22 -24.76 22.63
C GLY A 750 13.92 -23.31 22.21
N GLY A 751 13.54 -23.12 20.94
CA GLY A 751 13.35 -21.81 20.34
C GLY A 751 11.96 -21.21 20.57
N PHE A 752 11.67 -20.08 19.95
CA PHE A 752 10.37 -19.40 20.06
C PHE A 752 9.18 -20.25 19.60
N GLY A 753 9.40 -21.20 18.69
CA GLY A 753 8.38 -22.11 18.18
C GLY A 753 8.06 -23.29 19.09
N GLY A 754 8.80 -23.46 20.19
CA GLY A 754 8.60 -24.54 21.15
C GLY A 754 9.60 -25.69 21.03
N GLU A 755 9.35 -26.75 21.79
CA GLU A 755 10.12 -27.99 21.79
C GLU A 755 9.54 -28.97 20.76
N ASN A 756 10.42 -29.68 20.05
CA ASN A 756 9.99 -30.77 19.19
C ASN A 756 9.62 -31.98 20.06
N THR A 757 8.38 -32.45 19.94
CA THR A 757 7.94 -33.68 20.63
C THR A 757 8.57 -34.94 20.02
N GLY A 758 8.97 -34.91 18.73
CA GLY A 758 9.36 -36.10 17.98
C GLY A 758 8.19 -37.05 17.73
N GLU A 759 6.95 -36.58 17.90
CA GLU A 759 5.71 -37.32 17.76
C GLU A 759 4.99 -36.91 16.47
N GLU A 760 4.27 -37.86 15.87
CA GLU A 760 3.30 -37.52 14.83
C GLU A 760 2.14 -36.74 15.44
N ALA A 761 1.65 -35.72 14.73
CA ALA A 761 0.50 -34.94 15.14
C ALA A 761 -0.73 -35.85 15.32
N PRO A 762 -1.39 -35.85 16.49
CA PRO A 762 -2.65 -36.54 16.65
C PRO A 762 -3.65 -36.04 15.61
N ALA A 763 -4.22 -36.96 14.85
CA ALA A 763 -5.12 -36.62 13.76
C ALA A 763 -6.40 -37.47 13.78
N VAL A 764 -7.51 -36.85 13.37
CA VAL A 764 -8.83 -37.48 13.30
C VAL A 764 -9.49 -37.10 12.00
N GLU A 765 -10.11 -38.09 11.35
CA GLU A 765 -10.88 -37.87 10.15
C GLU A 765 -12.32 -37.46 10.52
N VAL A 766 -12.75 -36.33 9.95
CA VAL A 766 -14.07 -35.75 10.16
C VAL A 766 -14.85 -35.84 8.86
N GLU A 767 -16.00 -36.49 8.90
CA GLU A 767 -16.95 -36.50 7.78
C GLU A 767 -18.11 -35.56 8.11
N SER A 768 -18.25 -34.50 7.33
CA SER A 768 -19.28 -33.49 7.50
C SER A 768 -20.42 -33.67 6.50
N LEU A 769 -21.65 -33.36 6.92
CA LEU A 769 -22.83 -33.59 6.09
C LEU A 769 -23.02 -32.51 5.01
N ASN A 770 -22.53 -31.30 5.26
CA ASN A 770 -22.70 -30.15 4.39
C ASN A 770 -21.50 -29.19 4.50
N PRO A 771 -20.26 -29.64 4.21
CA PRO A 771 -19.06 -28.84 4.39
C PRO A 771 -19.11 -27.54 3.59
N ASP A 772 -18.64 -26.47 4.20
CA ASP A 772 -18.60 -25.11 3.68
C ASP A 772 -17.15 -24.63 3.57
N LEU A 773 -16.74 -24.27 2.37
CA LEU A 773 -15.40 -23.75 2.04
C LEU A 773 -15.51 -22.37 1.37
N THR A 774 -16.72 -21.82 1.28
CA THR A 774 -17.02 -20.63 0.51
C THR A 774 -17.30 -19.48 1.47
N PRO A 775 -16.58 -18.35 1.35
CA PRO A 775 -16.86 -17.21 2.20
C PRO A 775 -18.18 -16.53 1.82
N PRO A 776 -18.79 -15.74 2.73
CA PRO A 776 -19.91 -14.91 2.39
C PRO A 776 -19.55 -13.91 1.29
N GLU A 777 -20.52 -13.58 0.47
CA GLU A 777 -20.36 -12.58 -0.59
C GLU A 777 -21.25 -11.37 -0.34
N ILE A 778 -20.75 -10.19 -0.74
CA ILE A 778 -21.50 -8.93 -0.65
C ILE A 778 -21.93 -8.48 -2.04
N ASP A 779 -23.08 -7.80 -2.10
CA ASP A 779 -23.53 -7.16 -3.33
C ASP A 779 -22.81 -5.81 -3.48
N LEU A 780 -21.72 -5.80 -4.25
CA LEU A 780 -20.87 -4.62 -4.49
C LEU A 780 -21.63 -3.47 -5.16
N ASN A 781 -22.76 -3.76 -5.80
CA ASN A 781 -23.62 -2.78 -6.47
C ASN A 781 -24.77 -2.28 -5.56
N GLN A 782 -24.90 -2.83 -4.35
CA GLN A 782 -25.86 -2.42 -3.32
C GLN A 782 -25.18 -2.07 -1.99
N LEU A 783 -24.06 -1.37 -2.08
CA LEU A 783 -23.42 -0.71 -0.96
C LEU A 783 -23.82 0.75 -0.90
N SER A 784 -23.96 1.30 0.30
CA SER A 784 -24.10 2.74 0.47
C SER A 784 -23.56 3.21 1.81
N VAL A 785 -22.99 4.41 1.83
CA VAL A 785 -22.62 5.11 3.04
C VAL A 785 -23.32 6.46 3.08
N SER A 786 -23.80 6.84 4.27
CA SER A 786 -24.33 8.18 4.50
C SER A 786 -23.83 8.71 5.83
N ALA A 787 -23.71 10.04 5.92
CA ALA A 787 -23.18 10.68 7.11
C ALA A 787 -23.92 11.99 7.40
N VAL A 788 -24.26 12.20 8.66
CA VAL A 788 -24.94 13.41 9.13
C VAL A 788 -24.22 13.93 10.39
N PRO A 789 -23.82 15.22 10.43
CA PRO A 789 -23.25 15.81 11.63
C PRO A 789 -24.21 15.70 12.81
N VAL A 790 -23.72 15.29 13.98
CA VAL A 790 -24.51 15.29 15.23
C VAL A 790 -24.93 16.71 15.59
N ASN A 791 -24.09 17.71 15.28
CA ASN A 791 -24.37 19.12 15.49
C ASN A 791 -24.32 19.90 14.16
N GLU A 792 -25.47 20.02 13.47
CA GLU A 792 -25.57 20.68 12.17
C GLU A 792 -25.23 22.18 12.18
N GLU A 793 -25.60 22.91 13.24
CA GLU A 793 -25.40 24.37 13.31
C GLU A 793 -23.94 24.75 13.62
N SER A 794 -23.20 23.86 14.27
CA SER A 794 -21.81 24.08 14.66
C SER A 794 -21.04 22.76 14.61
N PRO A 795 -20.77 22.23 13.41
CA PRO A 795 -20.17 20.92 13.24
C PRO A 795 -18.76 20.90 13.81
N ASN A 796 -18.51 19.91 14.66
CA ASN A 796 -17.27 19.71 15.40
C ASN A 796 -16.62 18.35 15.06
N GLY A 797 -16.94 17.76 13.91
CA GLY A 797 -16.48 16.43 13.49
C GLY A 797 -17.35 15.27 14.00
N GLU A 798 -18.11 15.45 15.07
CA GLU A 798 -19.00 14.39 15.57
C GLU A 798 -20.10 14.08 14.55
N THR A 799 -20.12 12.85 14.03
CA THR A 799 -20.89 12.51 12.83
C THR A 799 -21.49 11.12 12.95
N VAL A 800 -22.79 10.98 12.72
CA VAL A 800 -23.45 9.67 12.59
C VAL A 800 -23.20 9.18 11.18
N VAL A 801 -22.58 8.01 11.04
CA VAL A 801 -22.31 7.36 9.76
C VAL A 801 -23.11 6.06 9.71
N GLU A 802 -23.86 5.86 8.64
CA GLU A 802 -24.59 4.63 8.36
C GLU A 802 -24.00 3.96 7.11
N PHE A 803 -23.46 2.76 7.28
CA PHE A 803 -22.98 1.91 6.20
C PHE A 803 -23.97 0.77 5.97
N THR A 804 -24.59 0.72 4.80
CA THR A 804 -25.55 -0.31 4.41
C THR A 804 -24.95 -1.23 3.37
N PHE A 805 -25.12 -2.54 3.58
CA PHE A 805 -24.61 -3.58 2.70
C PHE A 805 -25.58 -4.75 2.63
N ARG A 806 -25.55 -5.49 1.52
CA ARG A 806 -26.19 -6.80 1.39
C ARG A 806 -25.16 -7.90 1.36
N VAL A 807 -25.45 -8.98 2.06
CA VAL A 807 -24.59 -10.17 2.16
C VAL A 807 -25.44 -11.43 2.01
N ARG A 808 -24.89 -12.45 1.37
CA ARG A 808 -25.42 -13.81 1.37
C ARG A 808 -24.30 -14.81 1.60
N ASP A 809 -24.69 -16.04 1.88
CA ASP A 809 -23.79 -17.16 2.10
C ASP A 809 -24.52 -18.44 1.76
N ASP A 810 -23.84 -19.45 1.24
CA ASP A 810 -24.50 -20.64 0.71
C ASP A 810 -24.83 -21.68 1.78
N ILE A 811 -24.07 -21.76 2.88
CA ILE A 811 -24.18 -22.86 3.85
C ILE A 811 -24.17 -22.41 5.32
N SER A 812 -23.09 -21.76 5.81
CA SER A 812 -22.91 -21.51 7.24
C SER A 812 -23.44 -20.14 7.69
N GLY A 813 -23.83 -19.30 6.74
CA GLY A 813 -24.46 -18.01 6.95
C GLY A 813 -23.47 -16.94 7.42
N TYR A 814 -23.70 -15.70 7.02
CA TYR A 814 -22.97 -14.54 7.54
C TYR A 814 -23.01 -14.46 9.09
N SER A 815 -21.86 -14.18 9.70
CA SER A 815 -21.69 -14.09 11.15
C SER A 815 -21.25 -12.70 11.60
N VAL A 816 -20.16 -12.20 11.01
CA VAL A 816 -19.53 -10.94 11.39
C VAL A 816 -18.98 -10.22 10.16
N GLY A 817 -19.11 -8.91 10.16
CA GLY A 817 -18.49 -8.03 9.18
C GLY A 817 -17.61 -7.02 9.88
N TYR A 818 -16.46 -6.73 9.31
CA TYR A 818 -15.49 -5.78 9.81
C TYR A 818 -15.18 -4.76 8.71
N PHE A 819 -15.55 -3.50 8.91
CA PHE A 819 -15.29 -2.44 7.93
C PHE A 819 -14.41 -1.35 8.52
N ASN A 820 -13.56 -0.75 7.68
CA ASN A 820 -12.71 0.36 8.04
C ASN A 820 -13.24 1.67 7.45
N LEU A 821 -13.40 2.68 8.28
CA LEU A 821 -13.55 4.07 7.84
C LEU A 821 -12.16 4.70 7.79
N ARG A 822 -11.79 5.32 6.67
CA ARG A 822 -10.53 6.05 6.54
C ARG A 822 -10.80 7.55 6.49
N ASP A 823 -10.03 8.31 7.25
CA ASP A 823 -10.09 9.77 7.24
C ASP A 823 -9.13 10.40 6.22
N PRO A 824 -9.22 11.72 5.96
CA PRO A 824 -8.30 12.46 5.08
C PRO A 824 -6.83 12.45 5.53
N GLN A 825 -6.53 12.01 6.76
CA GLN A 825 -5.17 11.89 7.29
C GLN A 825 -4.64 10.47 7.15
N GLY A 826 -5.38 9.54 6.54
CA GLY A 826 -5.03 8.14 6.37
C GLY A 826 -5.26 7.28 7.62
N LEU A 827 -5.89 7.79 8.68
CA LEU A 827 -6.23 6.98 9.86
C LEU A 827 -7.40 6.05 9.53
N ASN A 828 -7.22 4.75 9.81
CA ASN A 828 -8.28 3.76 9.69
C ASN A 828 -8.94 3.51 11.06
N TYR A 829 -10.27 3.52 11.07
CA TYR A 829 -11.12 3.24 12.22
C TYR A 829 -11.96 2.01 11.90
N GLY A 830 -11.61 0.89 12.52
CA GLY A 830 -12.28 -0.39 12.30
C GLY A 830 -13.52 -0.57 13.17
N TYR A 831 -14.60 -1.04 12.55
CA TYR A 831 -15.89 -1.30 13.20
C TYR A 831 -16.41 -2.68 12.85
N TYR A 832 -17.03 -3.33 13.84
CA TYR A 832 -17.68 -4.62 13.64
C TYR A 832 -19.19 -4.44 13.50
N HIS A 833 -19.75 -5.04 12.47
CA HIS A 833 -21.16 -5.38 12.40
C HIS A 833 -21.33 -6.85 12.78
N TYR A 834 -22.29 -7.13 13.65
CA TYR A 834 -22.56 -8.47 14.13
C TYR A 834 -23.98 -8.88 13.80
N GLN A 835 -24.14 -10.07 13.24
CA GLN A 835 -25.46 -10.65 13.05
C GLN A 835 -26.14 -10.94 14.41
N GLU A 836 -27.45 -10.70 14.50
CA GLU A 836 -28.20 -10.84 15.76
C GLU A 836 -28.08 -12.24 16.38
N ARG A 837 -28.02 -13.27 15.52
CA ARG A 837 -27.94 -14.69 15.87
C ARG A 837 -26.52 -15.27 15.77
N ARG A 838 -25.47 -14.44 15.89
CA ARG A 838 -24.08 -14.93 15.82
C ARG A 838 -23.72 -16.00 16.87
N GLY A 839 -24.45 -16.05 18.00
CA GLY A 839 -24.23 -17.05 19.04
C GLY A 839 -24.82 -18.43 18.72
N ASN A 840 -25.54 -18.58 17.60
CA ASN A 840 -26.08 -19.83 17.11
C ASN A 840 -25.17 -20.41 16.05
N PHE A 841 -24.82 -21.69 16.17
CA PHE A 841 -23.99 -22.39 15.19
C PHE A 841 -24.71 -22.57 13.85
N TYR A 842 -26.00 -22.89 13.86
CA TYR A 842 -26.74 -23.15 12.62
C TYR A 842 -27.53 -21.93 12.14
N PRO A 843 -27.35 -21.50 10.89
CA PRO A 843 -28.15 -20.42 10.29
C PRO A 843 -29.60 -20.86 10.06
N LEU A 844 -30.51 -19.89 10.01
CA LEU A 844 -31.85 -20.07 9.46
C LEU A 844 -31.81 -20.04 7.92
N PRO A 845 -32.77 -20.65 7.21
CA PRO A 845 -32.81 -20.62 5.76
C PRO A 845 -32.78 -19.21 5.15
N GLU A 846 -33.41 -18.24 5.81
CA GLU A 846 -33.37 -16.83 5.42
C GLU A 846 -31.98 -16.19 5.58
N GLU A 847 -31.13 -16.68 6.49
CA GLU A 847 -29.76 -16.18 6.70
C GLU A 847 -28.76 -16.67 5.63
N LEU A 848 -29.21 -17.53 4.71
CA LEU A 848 -28.45 -18.00 3.54
C LEU A 848 -28.81 -17.23 2.24
N ASP A 849 -29.93 -16.51 2.23
CA ASP A 849 -30.27 -15.65 1.09
C ASP A 849 -29.75 -14.23 1.33
N TRP A 850 -29.77 -13.40 0.29
CA TRP A 850 -29.35 -12.01 0.38
C TRP A 850 -30.12 -11.22 1.46
N GLN A 851 -29.43 -10.88 2.54
CA GLN A 851 -29.92 -10.03 3.62
C GLN A 851 -29.25 -8.65 3.58
N GLU A 852 -30.02 -7.61 3.92
CA GLU A 852 -29.52 -6.24 4.04
C GLU A 852 -29.29 -5.89 5.51
N TYR A 853 -28.16 -5.23 5.77
CA TYR A 853 -27.74 -4.77 7.09
C TYR A 853 -27.31 -3.32 7.04
N THR A 854 -27.49 -2.61 8.16
CA THR A 854 -26.99 -1.26 8.34
C THR A 854 -26.16 -1.20 9.63
N ALA A 855 -24.89 -0.83 9.49
CA ALA A 855 -24.02 -0.52 10.60
C ALA A 855 -24.05 0.99 10.87
N THR A 856 -24.42 1.38 12.08
CA THR A 856 -24.41 2.78 12.53
C THR A 856 -23.22 3.02 13.46
N VAL A 857 -22.37 3.96 13.11
CA VAL A 857 -21.22 4.39 13.94
C VAL A 857 -21.30 5.89 14.20
N ILE A 858 -20.77 6.32 15.34
CA ILE A 858 -20.66 7.75 15.66
C ILE A 858 -19.18 8.09 15.69
N LEU A 859 -18.75 8.89 14.71
CA LEU A 859 -17.42 9.49 14.73
C LEU A 859 -17.35 10.50 15.89
N PRO A 860 -16.26 10.53 16.66
CA PRO A 860 -16.14 11.38 17.83
C PRO A 860 -15.98 12.86 17.45
N ALA A 861 -16.29 13.74 18.40
CA ALA A 861 -15.95 15.16 18.27
C ALA A 861 -14.43 15.33 18.09
N GLY A 862 -14.04 16.24 17.19
CA GLY A 862 -12.65 16.49 16.78
C GLY A 862 -12.24 15.78 15.48
N SER A 863 -13.05 14.82 14.99
CA SER A 863 -12.77 14.06 13.76
C SER A 863 -12.38 14.98 12.60
N ALA A 864 -11.39 14.55 11.81
CA ALA A 864 -10.82 15.34 10.73
C ALA A 864 -11.90 15.78 9.72
N PRO A 865 -11.99 17.08 9.36
CA PRO A 865 -12.86 17.54 8.30
C PRO A 865 -12.33 17.09 6.95
N GLY A 866 -13.23 16.78 6.03
CA GLY A 866 -12.89 16.41 4.66
C GLY A 866 -13.57 15.13 4.23
N LEU A 867 -13.01 14.51 3.19
CA LEU A 867 -13.55 13.31 2.58
C LEU A 867 -13.11 12.06 3.36
N TRP A 868 -14.07 11.38 3.96
CA TRP A 868 -13.90 10.06 4.55
C TRP A 868 -14.47 9.02 3.60
N GLY A 869 -14.15 7.75 3.82
CA GLY A 869 -14.82 6.67 3.11
C GLY A 869 -14.65 5.31 3.75
N VAL A 870 -15.43 4.34 3.29
CA VAL A 870 -15.24 2.93 3.62
C VAL A 870 -14.07 2.42 2.78
N SER A 871 -12.92 2.20 3.40
CA SER A 871 -11.70 1.77 2.70
C SER A 871 -11.67 0.27 2.44
N GLU A 872 -12.29 -0.51 3.33
CA GLU A 872 -12.25 -1.96 3.30
C GLU A 872 -13.46 -2.53 4.02
N PHE A 873 -13.93 -3.69 3.57
CA PHE A 873 -14.94 -4.48 4.27
C PHE A 873 -14.63 -5.97 4.19
N THR A 874 -14.52 -6.64 5.33
CA THR A 874 -14.36 -8.09 5.44
C THR A 874 -15.63 -8.70 5.98
N VAL A 875 -16.13 -9.76 5.36
CA VAL A 875 -17.26 -10.57 5.85
C VAL A 875 -16.78 -11.98 6.16
N ARG A 876 -17.28 -12.55 7.25
CA ARG A 876 -16.95 -13.90 7.71
C ARG A 876 -18.23 -14.66 8.08
N ASP A 877 -18.26 -15.93 7.73
CA ASP A 877 -19.36 -16.84 8.03
C ASP A 877 -19.20 -17.51 9.42
N ARG A 878 -19.96 -18.58 9.69
CA ARG A 878 -19.86 -19.36 10.93
C ARG A 878 -18.88 -20.55 10.84
N ALA A 879 -18.42 -20.89 9.64
CA ALA A 879 -17.35 -21.86 9.39
C ALA A 879 -15.94 -21.26 9.57
N GLY A 880 -15.86 -19.93 9.58
CA GLY A 880 -14.62 -19.17 9.64
C GLY A 880 -14.11 -18.71 8.27
N ASN A 881 -14.79 -19.05 7.17
CA ASN A 881 -14.44 -18.56 5.84
C ASN A 881 -14.71 -17.06 5.77
N PHE A 882 -13.79 -16.32 5.17
CA PHE A 882 -13.90 -14.87 5.06
C PHE A 882 -13.47 -14.37 3.69
N LYS A 883 -13.98 -13.19 3.33
CA LYS A 883 -13.55 -12.46 2.14
C LYS A 883 -13.45 -10.98 2.47
N SER A 884 -12.31 -10.40 2.12
CA SER A 884 -12.03 -8.97 2.25
C SER A 884 -12.19 -8.28 0.91
N TYR A 885 -12.89 -7.14 0.91
CA TYR A 885 -13.10 -6.29 -0.24
C TYR A 885 -12.32 -4.99 -0.01
N ASP A 886 -11.38 -4.72 -0.92
CA ASP A 886 -10.64 -3.46 -0.95
C ASP A 886 -11.40 -2.44 -1.79
N PHE A 887 -11.67 -1.27 -1.23
CA PHE A 887 -12.33 -0.16 -1.94
C PHE A 887 -11.37 0.99 -2.24
N VAL A 888 -10.08 0.81 -1.97
CA VAL A 888 -9.02 1.77 -2.25
C VAL A 888 -8.33 1.42 -3.57
N GLU A 889 -8.43 2.33 -4.53
CA GLU A 889 -7.57 2.36 -5.71
C GLU A 889 -6.24 3.02 -5.34
N ILE A 890 -5.13 2.32 -5.59
CA ILE A 890 -3.81 2.92 -5.57
C ILE A 890 -3.53 3.49 -6.95
N VAL A 891 -3.24 4.78 -6.98
CA VAL A 891 -2.85 5.50 -8.19
C VAL A 891 -1.43 6.00 -8.04
N THR A 892 -0.59 5.58 -8.97
CA THR A 892 0.84 5.88 -9.04
C THR A 892 1.06 7.08 -9.95
N PHE A 893 1.94 7.96 -9.52
CA PHE A 893 2.39 9.13 -10.27
C PHE A 893 3.91 9.13 -10.39
N ASP A 894 4.41 8.75 -11.56
CA ASP A 894 5.84 8.70 -11.88
C ASP A 894 6.28 10.02 -12.51
N VAL A 895 7.23 10.72 -11.88
CA VAL A 895 7.73 12.02 -12.36
C VAL A 895 8.56 11.81 -13.64
N ILE A 896 8.30 12.59 -14.69
CA ILE A 896 8.97 12.43 -15.99
C ILE A 896 10.15 13.38 -16.16
N GLU A 897 10.15 14.55 -15.52
CA GLU A 897 11.32 15.44 -15.30
C GLU A 897 10.92 16.65 -14.44
#